data_AF-A0A0D2IRF0-F1
#
_entry.id   AF-A0A0D2IRF0-F1
#
_cell.length_a   1.000
_cell.length_b   1.000
_cell.length_c   1.000
_cell.angle_alpha   90.00
_cell.angle_beta   90.00
_cell.angle_gamma   90.00
#
_symmetry.space_group_name_H-M   'P 1'
#
loop_
_entity.id
_entity.type
_entity.pdbx_description
1 polymer ?
#
loop_
_entity_poly.entity_id
_entity_poly.type
_entity_poly.pdbx_seq_one_letter_code
_entity_poly.pdbx_strand_id
1 'polypeptide(L)'
;MEPLPEYTPKQASYKEKAAIRWNVNDLLAWIKDKRPDLLDNDGSEKLRKAETSGEVFLACAGNREFYRNDCKLPLGTAAVLANLSRELAEEEAAGIQRNRHQAEDVEMFDAADMKSPRRVYDAFKAGIPYKPPRPLLNTSGVNWVFQPHPELYKIIAPNVLEHYTRYKKNQADKVYVPIYFYLGGAGTGKSRHGSEFASSVQQAITLHTEHKLYPELAQRLKTAFVFHVSFENETFLTDEEKSKPWNAVGVRMLRQLLGGNIERIRRKYVATPCDVFRLVAAAENVDLYNDFTGILVVDGIQRVITWDGDGTSNDSVFYGLLRQIGDLSLMSRHPSETEEGKLRQTPFILTCVTATYLGFARQYFMDSHRKHVYLPLNRLDVPTWKDDNSEVLNDDPGTRLLVNDVGGHAGAIETIAEELAQYRNRSQPNITELANAILFKLEDRYHEVISMMGEDLLPVVPIILSRQPVRLQSSIPGSDLRLGHITAPGLLWFEKAEEAYDSQYSYGAWGYLVAPYIWLWLLARSLPPRNTERLCRLLKEWEFNDYQQLLHLQTSKGHAGKTTWQNFETFCCYFRILRSSGFSDREEVEFRCLHSGCKKLRDDKEAVVVNRRLDYAEAAHQYSTKATSAKDIVTKDIGTLDAEKQLSHVILNAPSASAGDFFLSIQTDSAPFTPFRSKIVREVGRCKFVKKKLNAETYTEERNKAAGPDDFFILYTTTDAPDDIALPDRSGLVDQSCWMSYFGPFAGRAFIASQYVSSQVEEP
;
A
#
# COMPACT_ATOMS: atom_id res chain seq x y z
N MET A 1 -34.56 -60.22 46.72
CA MET A 1 -34.10 -58.82 46.73
C MET A 1 -34.61 -58.20 45.44
N GLU A 2 -35.59 -57.30 45.56
CA GLU A 2 -36.10 -56.52 44.44
C GLU A 2 -35.01 -55.54 43.93
N PRO A 3 -34.93 -55.29 42.62
CA PRO A 3 -34.00 -54.31 42.07
C PRO A 3 -34.55 -52.89 42.25
N LEU A 4 -33.71 -52.01 42.81
CA LEU A 4 -33.95 -50.57 42.89
C LEU A 4 -33.69 -49.89 41.52
N PRO A 5 -34.40 -48.79 41.21
CA PRO A 5 -34.59 -48.28 39.85
C PRO A 5 -33.39 -47.50 39.28
N GLU A 6 -33.31 -47.49 37.96
CA GLU A 6 -32.35 -46.77 37.12
C GLU A 6 -32.27 -45.27 37.45
N TYR A 7 -31.04 -44.79 37.68
CA TYR A 7 -30.72 -43.38 37.84
C TYR A 7 -30.56 -42.72 36.47
N THR A 8 -31.52 -41.89 36.07
CA THR A 8 -31.44 -41.02 34.90
C THR A 8 -30.43 -39.89 35.15
N PRO A 9 -29.49 -39.57 34.21
CA PRO A 9 -28.54 -38.48 34.39
C PRO A 9 -29.26 -37.13 34.47
N LYS A 10 -29.06 -36.40 35.57
CA LYS A 10 -29.51 -35.01 35.75
C LYS A 10 -29.02 -34.13 34.58
N GLN A 11 -29.91 -33.27 34.07
CA GLN A 11 -29.59 -32.20 33.13
C GLN A 11 -28.35 -31.40 33.59
N ALA A 12 -27.47 -31.04 32.65
CA ALA A 12 -26.23 -30.33 32.97
C ALA A 12 -26.52 -28.92 33.51
N SER A 13 -26.16 -28.69 34.78
CA SER A 13 -26.49 -27.48 35.56
C SER A 13 -26.01 -26.15 34.96
N TYR A 14 -25.07 -26.14 34.01
CA TYR A 14 -24.55 -24.92 33.40
C TYR A 14 -25.52 -24.28 32.40
N LYS A 15 -26.46 -25.05 31.82
CA LYS A 15 -27.41 -24.55 30.80
C LYS A 15 -28.48 -23.59 31.35
N GLU A 16 -28.64 -23.54 32.67
CA GLU A 16 -29.63 -22.71 33.37
C GLU A 16 -29.01 -21.51 34.11
N LYS A 17 -27.67 -21.36 34.05
CA LYS A 17 -26.93 -20.31 34.77
C LYS A 17 -26.14 -19.46 33.79
N ALA A 18 -26.06 -18.15 34.04
CA ALA A 18 -25.12 -17.26 33.34
C ALA A 18 -23.67 -17.69 33.60
N ALA A 19 -22.79 -17.48 32.63
CA ALA A 19 -21.42 -18.01 32.68
C ALA A 19 -20.62 -17.50 33.89
N ILE A 20 -20.85 -16.26 34.31
CA ILE A 20 -20.22 -15.68 35.52
C ILE A 20 -20.56 -16.44 36.82
N ARG A 21 -21.66 -17.21 36.84
CA ARG A 21 -22.10 -18.01 38.00
C ARG A 21 -21.68 -19.48 37.93
N TRP A 22 -20.94 -19.88 36.91
CA TRP A 22 -20.47 -21.24 36.78
C TRP A 22 -19.36 -21.53 37.79
N ASN A 23 -19.55 -22.58 38.59
CA ASN A 23 -18.43 -23.18 39.30
C ASN A 23 -17.52 -23.95 38.32
N VAL A 24 -16.36 -24.42 38.79
CA VAL A 24 -15.39 -25.08 37.91
C VAL A 24 -15.98 -26.32 37.20
N ASN A 25 -16.88 -27.07 37.84
CA ASN A 25 -17.50 -28.24 37.21
C ASN A 25 -18.55 -27.86 36.16
N ASP A 26 -19.28 -26.76 36.37
CA ASP A 26 -20.20 -26.20 35.37
C ASP A 26 -19.42 -25.73 34.12
N LEU A 27 -18.27 -25.06 34.32
CA LEU A 27 -17.36 -24.66 33.24
C LEU A 27 -16.78 -25.88 32.49
N LEU A 28 -16.27 -26.88 33.19
CA LEU A 28 -15.72 -28.08 32.57
C LEU A 28 -16.77 -28.84 31.76
N ALA A 29 -18.01 -28.90 32.25
CA ALA A 29 -19.12 -29.50 31.52
C ALA A 29 -19.42 -28.72 30.22
N TRP A 30 -19.40 -27.39 30.28
CA TRP A 30 -19.56 -26.54 29.08
C TRP A 30 -18.41 -26.71 28.08
N ILE A 31 -17.16 -26.73 28.54
CA ILE A 31 -15.99 -26.93 27.66
C ILE A 31 -16.09 -28.28 26.95
N LYS A 32 -16.47 -29.34 27.69
CA LYS A 32 -16.62 -30.69 27.13
C LYS A 32 -17.77 -30.80 26.13
N ASP A 33 -18.83 -30.02 26.29
CA ASP A 33 -19.96 -29.92 25.35
C ASP A 33 -19.56 -29.18 24.06
N LYS A 34 -18.80 -28.08 24.17
CA LYS A 34 -18.36 -27.26 23.02
C LYS A 34 -17.19 -27.85 22.25
N ARG A 35 -16.27 -28.51 22.95
CA ARG A 35 -15.08 -29.18 22.41
C ARG A 35 -14.85 -30.49 23.18
N PRO A 36 -15.55 -31.57 22.80
CA PRO A 36 -15.20 -32.90 23.27
C PRO A 36 -13.74 -33.15 22.88
N ASP A 37 -12.93 -33.67 23.82
CA ASP A 37 -11.50 -33.98 23.65
C ASP A 37 -10.49 -32.84 23.83
N LEU A 38 -10.91 -31.59 24.09
CA LEU A 38 -9.96 -30.50 24.35
C LEU A 38 -9.17 -30.68 25.65
N LEU A 39 -9.82 -31.24 26.67
CA LEU A 39 -9.23 -31.48 27.99
C LEU A 39 -9.31 -32.96 28.33
N ASP A 40 -8.15 -33.54 28.63
CA ASP A 40 -8.07 -34.84 29.29
C ASP A 40 -8.31 -34.70 30.82
N ASN A 41 -8.23 -35.80 31.54
CA ASN A 41 -8.44 -35.81 32.99
C ASN A 41 -7.39 -34.94 33.73
N ASP A 42 -6.15 -34.88 33.23
CA ASP A 42 -5.08 -34.05 33.81
C ASP A 42 -5.33 -32.55 33.57
N GLY A 43 -5.72 -32.17 32.36
CA GLY A 43 -6.10 -30.81 32.01
C GLY A 43 -7.32 -30.30 32.80
N SER A 44 -8.30 -31.19 33.05
CA SER A 44 -9.47 -30.87 33.87
C SER A 44 -9.11 -30.65 35.35
N GLU A 45 -8.20 -31.47 35.90
CA GLU A 45 -7.68 -31.29 37.27
C GLU A 45 -6.83 -30.02 37.42
N LYS A 46 -6.09 -29.64 36.38
CA LYS A 46 -5.32 -28.38 36.37
C LYS A 46 -6.20 -27.14 36.46
N LEU A 47 -7.33 -27.11 35.75
CA LEU A 47 -8.31 -26.02 35.88
C LEU A 47 -9.00 -26.01 37.24
N ARG A 48 -9.24 -27.19 37.86
CA ARG A 48 -9.74 -27.28 39.25
C ARG A 48 -8.75 -26.73 40.26
N LYS A 49 -7.47 -27.08 40.14
CA LYS A 49 -6.40 -26.58 41.02
C LYS A 49 -6.15 -25.08 40.87
N ALA A 50 -6.36 -24.54 39.68
CA ALA A 50 -6.30 -23.11 39.42
C ALA A 50 -7.61 -22.38 39.76
N GLU A 51 -8.59 -23.07 40.36
CA GLU A 51 -9.92 -22.55 40.74
C GLU A 51 -10.59 -21.75 39.62
N THR A 52 -10.43 -22.19 38.37
CA THR A 52 -10.91 -21.46 37.20
C THR A 52 -12.43 -21.61 37.08
N SER A 53 -13.18 -20.74 37.76
CA SER A 53 -14.63 -20.60 37.62
C SER A 53 -15.00 -19.94 36.30
N GLY A 54 -16.28 -19.91 35.93
CA GLY A 54 -16.71 -19.19 34.72
C GLY A 54 -16.41 -17.70 34.75
N GLU A 55 -16.41 -17.07 35.94
CA GLU A 55 -15.98 -15.68 36.12
C GLU A 55 -14.48 -15.50 35.82
N VAL A 56 -13.62 -16.35 36.37
CA VAL A 56 -12.17 -16.31 36.10
C VAL A 56 -11.90 -16.61 34.63
N PHE A 57 -12.62 -17.56 34.04
CA PHE A 57 -12.51 -17.91 32.63
C PHE A 57 -12.86 -16.72 31.72
N LEU A 58 -13.94 -16.00 32.02
CA LEU A 58 -14.34 -14.77 31.32
C LEU A 58 -13.33 -13.63 31.53
N ALA A 59 -12.82 -13.44 32.74
CA ALA A 59 -11.82 -12.42 33.04
C ALA A 59 -10.50 -12.65 32.28
N CYS A 60 -10.19 -13.91 31.95
CA CYS A 60 -9.03 -14.31 31.15
C CYS A 60 -9.38 -14.53 29.66
N ALA A 61 -10.41 -13.85 29.14
CA ALA A 61 -10.78 -13.85 27.72
C ALA A 61 -9.57 -13.50 26.83
N GLY A 62 -9.17 -14.42 25.96
CA GLY A 62 -8.02 -14.23 25.05
C GLY A 62 -6.63 -14.31 25.69
N ASN A 63 -6.52 -14.45 27.02
CA ASN A 63 -5.23 -14.48 27.71
C ASN A 63 -4.59 -15.87 27.64
N ARG A 64 -3.80 -16.10 26.60
CA ARG A 64 -3.06 -17.36 26.38
C ARG A 64 -2.03 -17.64 27.48
N GLU A 65 -1.43 -16.61 28.06
CA GLU A 65 -0.37 -16.77 29.07
C GLU A 65 -0.94 -17.31 30.38
N PHE A 66 -2.15 -16.90 30.77
CA PHE A 66 -2.83 -17.43 31.95
C PHE A 66 -3.01 -18.95 31.89
N TYR A 67 -3.57 -19.46 30.79
CA TYR A 67 -3.79 -20.91 30.64
C TYR A 67 -2.47 -21.69 30.54
N ARG A 68 -1.42 -21.08 29.99
CA ARG A 68 -0.11 -21.72 29.86
C ARG A 68 0.67 -21.74 31.18
N ASN A 69 0.72 -20.62 31.87
CA ASN A 69 1.63 -20.39 33.00
C ASN A 69 0.95 -20.69 34.33
N ASP A 70 -0.26 -20.16 34.54
CA ASP A 70 -1.00 -20.32 35.80
C ASP A 70 -1.75 -21.66 35.86
N CYS A 71 -2.39 -22.07 34.75
CA CYS A 71 -3.04 -23.38 34.66
C CYS A 71 -2.09 -24.52 34.23
N LYS A 72 -0.83 -24.21 33.85
CA LYS A 72 0.19 -25.18 33.44
C LYS A 72 -0.26 -26.12 32.31
N LEU A 73 -1.00 -25.59 31.33
CA LEU A 73 -1.50 -26.35 30.18
C LEU A 73 -0.54 -26.26 28.97
N PRO A 74 -0.50 -27.28 28.10
CA PRO A 74 0.28 -27.24 26.87
C PRO A 74 -0.09 -26.06 25.97
N LEU A 75 0.88 -25.58 25.19
CA LEU A 75 0.77 -24.39 24.35
C LEU A 75 -0.44 -24.41 23.38
N GLY A 76 -0.80 -25.59 22.87
CA GLY A 76 -1.97 -25.80 22.01
C GLY A 76 -3.28 -25.67 22.77
N THR A 77 -3.44 -26.43 23.86
CA THR A 77 -4.63 -26.38 24.73
C THR A 77 -4.87 -24.99 25.30
N ALA A 78 -3.81 -24.30 25.73
CA ALA A 78 -3.89 -22.93 26.25
C ALA A 78 -4.38 -21.93 25.20
N ALA A 79 -3.98 -22.07 23.93
CA ALA A 79 -4.44 -21.21 22.85
C ALA A 79 -5.94 -21.42 22.55
N VAL A 80 -6.39 -22.67 22.54
CA VAL A 80 -7.80 -22.99 22.27
C VAL A 80 -8.70 -22.55 23.42
N LEU A 81 -8.27 -22.71 24.67
CA LEU A 81 -9.02 -22.19 25.83
C LEU A 81 -9.09 -20.67 25.85
N ALA A 82 -8.01 -19.97 25.48
CA ALA A 82 -8.01 -18.51 25.36
C ALA A 82 -8.97 -18.01 24.26
N ASN A 83 -9.14 -18.76 23.18
CA ASN A 83 -10.13 -18.43 22.16
C ASN A 83 -11.56 -18.75 22.65
N LEU A 84 -11.78 -19.89 23.29
CA LEU A 84 -13.09 -20.24 23.87
C LEU A 84 -13.54 -19.26 24.96
N SER A 85 -12.62 -18.78 25.80
CA SER A 85 -12.95 -17.76 26.81
C SER A 85 -13.31 -16.42 26.18
N ARG A 86 -12.68 -16.08 25.05
CA ARG A 86 -13.01 -14.89 24.26
C ARG A 86 -14.37 -15.01 23.58
N GLU A 87 -14.63 -16.13 22.92
CA GLU A 87 -15.91 -16.44 22.30
C GLU A 87 -17.04 -16.37 23.33
N LEU A 88 -16.86 -16.96 24.51
CA LEU A 88 -17.86 -16.91 25.59
C LEU A 88 -18.05 -15.49 26.16
N ALA A 89 -16.98 -14.70 26.28
CA ALA A 89 -17.06 -13.31 26.71
C ALA A 89 -17.77 -12.41 25.69
N GLU A 90 -17.57 -12.66 24.40
CA GLU A 90 -18.29 -12.00 23.32
C GLU A 90 -19.78 -12.39 23.28
N GLU A 91 -20.10 -13.67 23.50
CA GLU A 91 -21.48 -14.18 23.63
C GLU A 91 -22.19 -13.55 24.85
N GLU A 92 -21.55 -13.48 26.02
CA GLU A 92 -22.10 -12.86 27.23
C GLU A 92 -22.19 -11.33 27.11
N ALA A 93 -21.22 -10.66 26.48
CA ALA A 93 -21.30 -9.21 26.24
C ALA A 93 -22.45 -8.85 25.29
N ALA A 94 -22.69 -9.67 24.27
CA ALA A 94 -23.86 -9.55 23.39
C ALA A 94 -25.18 -9.83 24.13
N GLY A 95 -25.18 -10.77 25.10
CA GLY A 95 -26.31 -11.05 25.98
C GLY A 95 -26.60 -9.94 27.00
N ILE A 96 -25.57 -9.34 27.60
CA ILE A 96 -25.68 -8.24 28.57
C ILE A 96 -26.11 -6.94 27.87
N GLN A 97 -25.69 -6.68 26.63
CA GLN A 97 -26.26 -5.58 25.82
C GLN A 97 -27.75 -5.77 25.52
N ARG A 98 -28.21 -7.03 25.39
CA ARG A 98 -29.64 -7.37 25.27
C ARG A 98 -30.43 -7.09 26.56
N ASN A 99 -29.84 -7.34 27.74
CA ASN A 99 -30.51 -7.17 29.03
C ASN A 99 -30.39 -5.76 29.62
N ARG A 100 -29.30 -5.02 29.35
CA ARG A 100 -29.20 -3.59 29.72
C ARG A 100 -30.18 -2.72 28.93
N HIS A 101 -30.53 -3.10 27.69
CA HIS A 101 -31.63 -2.49 26.94
C HIS A 101 -33.04 -2.88 27.41
N GLN A 102 -33.18 -3.78 28.40
CA GLN A 102 -34.48 -4.08 29.02
C GLN A 102 -34.67 -3.42 30.41
N ALA A 103 -33.61 -2.93 31.06
CA ALA A 103 -33.69 -2.41 32.42
C ALA A 103 -33.68 -0.88 32.54
N GLU A 104 -33.24 -0.16 31.51
CA GLU A 104 -33.30 1.33 31.48
C GLU A 104 -34.43 1.89 30.59
N ASP A 105 -35.18 1.02 29.90
CA ASP A 105 -36.38 1.38 29.12
C ASP A 105 -37.65 0.89 29.82
N VAL A 106 -37.97 1.44 31.00
CA VAL A 106 -39.35 1.53 31.48
C VAL A 106 -39.90 2.91 31.15
N GLU A 107 -39.85 3.25 29.86
CA GLU A 107 -40.92 4.01 29.23
C GLU A 107 -41.59 3.05 28.24
N MET A 108 -42.88 2.83 28.44
CA MET A 108 -43.72 1.84 27.74
C MET A 108 -43.40 1.77 26.23
N PHE A 109 -42.76 0.67 25.81
CA PHE A 109 -42.80 0.25 24.42
C PHE A 109 -44.04 -0.62 24.18
N ASP A 110 -44.89 -0.17 23.25
CA ASP A 110 -45.87 -1.03 22.60
C ASP A 110 -45.13 -2.13 21.83
N ALA A 111 -45.30 -3.38 22.26
CA ALA A 111 -44.80 -4.59 21.62
C ALA A 111 -45.47 -4.91 20.26
N ALA A 112 -46.01 -3.92 19.55
CA ALA A 112 -46.96 -4.10 18.46
C ALA A 112 -46.40 -3.95 17.02
N ASP A 113 -45.11 -3.64 16.81
CA ASP A 113 -44.61 -3.32 15.44
C ASP A 113 -43.36 -4.13 15.01
N MET A 114 -43.31 -5.44 15.29
CA MET A 114 -42.47 -6.39 14.52
C MET A 114 -43.10 -6.67 13.14
N LYS A 115 -43.36 -5.62 12.35
CA LYS A 115 -43.76 -5.77 10.94
C LYS A 115 -42.51 -5.90 10.06
N SER A 116 -42.62 -6.67 8.99
CA SER A 116 -41.64 -6.74 7.90
C SER A 116 -41.20 -5.33 7.47
N PRO A 117 -39.92 -5.12 7.06
CA PRO A 117 -39.43 -3.82 6.68
C PRO A 117 -40.32 -3.19 5.60
N ARG A 118 -40.74 -1.94 5.81
CA ARG A 118 -41.66 -1.24 4.90
C ARG A 118 -40.88 -0.69 3.71
N ARG A 119 -41.49 -0.63 2.52
CA ARG A 119 -40.86 0.10 1.39
C ARG A 119 -40.79 1.58 1.74
N VAL A 120 -39.65 2.20 1.44
CA VAL A 120 -39.40 3.58 1.85
C VAL A 120 -40.43 4.58 1.30
N TYR A 121 -40.94 4.38 0.08
CA TYR A 121 -41.99 5.23 -0.49
C TYR A 121 -43.28 5.26 0.33
N ASP A 122 -43.67 4.11 0.89
CA ASP A 122 -44.91 4.02 1.67
C ASP A 122 -44.79 4.82 2.97
N ALA A 123 -43.58 4.91 3.51
CA ALA A 123 -43.28 5.62 4.75
C ALA A 123 -43.07 7.13 4.56
N PHE A 124 -42.61 7.57 3.37
CA PHE A 124 -42.23 8.95 3.10
C PHE A 124 -42.90 9.48 1.83
N LYS A 125 -44.23 9.47 1.78
CA LYS A 125 -45.01 9.89 0.60
C LYS A 125 -44.73 11.33 0.14
N ALA A 126 -44.37 12.22 1.06
CA ALA A 126 -44.02 13.61 0.78
C ALA A 126 -42.54 13.82 0.39
N GLY A 127 -41.75 12.74 0.28
CA GLY A 127 -40.31 12.82 0.10
C GLY A 127 -39.52 12.90 1.41
N ILE A 128 -38.19 12.99 1.30
CA ILE A 128 -37.27 13.18 2.42
C ILE A 128 -36.33 14.34 2.08
N PRO A 129 -36.26 15.41 2.90
CA PRO A 129 -35.35 16.53 2.66
C PRO A 129 -33.89 16.08 2.58
N TYR A 130 -33.13 16.69 1.68
CA TYR A 130 -31.72 16.38 1.51
C TYR A 130 -30.90 16.81 2.72
N LYS A 131 -29.89 16.00 3.07
CA LYS A 131 -28.82 16.38 3.99
C LYS A 131 -27.47 16.11 3.36
N PRO A 132 -26.50 17.05 3.46
CA PRO A 132 -25.15 16.84 2.98
C PRO A 132 -24.50 15.59 3.60
N PRO A 133 -23.63 14.90 2.85
CA PRO A 133 -22.94 13.72 3.35
C PRO A 133 -21.90 14.09 4.40
N ARG A 134 -21.55 13.13 5.25
CA ARG A 134 -20.32 13.20 6.05
C ARG A 134 -19.13 12.75 5.20
N PRO A 135 -17.90 13.22 5.47
CA PRO A 135 -16.70 12.67 4.86
C PRO A 135 -16.62 11.15 5.07
N LEU A 136 -16.08 10.43 4.08
CA LEU A 136 -15.80 8.99 4.17
C LEU A 136 -14.54 8.71 5.00
N LEU A 137 -13.64 9.68 5.09
CA LEU A 137 -12.45 9.62 5.92
C LEU A 137 -12.77 10.06 7.36
N ASN A 138 -12.45 9.21 8.34
CA ASN A 138 -12.65 9.49 9.77
C ASN A 138 -11.34 9.73 10.55
N THR A 139 -10.19 9.73 9.87
CA THR A 139 -8.87 10.00 10.48
C THR A 139 -8.58 11.50 10.53
N SER A 140 -7.50 11.87 11.21
CA SER A 140 -7.03 13.26 11.32
C SER A 140 -6.85 13.96 9.97
N GLY A 141 -6.52 13.19 8.91
CA GLY A 141 -6.37 13.68 7.55
C GLY A 141 -7.61 14.33 6.96
N VAL A 142 -8.81 14.17 7.53
CA VAL A 142 -10.04 14.84 7.05
C VAL A 142 -9.97 16.37 7.13
N ASN A 143 -9.16 16.87 8.07
CA ASN A 143 -8.98 18.30 8.34
C ASN A 143 -7.81 18.91 7.54
N TRP A 144 -7.11 18.12 6.73
CA TRP A 144 -6.03 18.62 5.88
C TRP A 144 -6.55 19.13 4.54
N VAL A 145 -5.88 20.11 3.96
CA VAL A 145 -6.14 20.61 2.60
C VAL A 145 -6.04 19.45 1.62
N PHE A 146 -7.02 19.34 0.71
CA PHE A 146 -7.04 18.28 -0.29
C PHE A 146 -5.98 18.53 -1.36
N GLN A 147 -5.14 17.54 -1.63
CA GLN A 147 -4.08 17.60 -2.64
C GLN A 147 -4.43 16.67 -3.81
N PRO A 148 -5.05 17.18 -4.89
CA PRO A 148 -5.41 16.37 -6.06
C PRO A 148 -4.16 15.98 -6.85
N HIS A 149 -4.21 14.83 -7.53
CA HIS A 149 -3.16 14.46 -8.47
C HIS A 149 -3.13 15.46 -9.65
N PRO A 150 -1.96 15.87 -10.18
CA PRO A 150 -1.86 16.89 -11.24
C PRO A 150 -2.72 16.61 -12.49
N GLU A 151 -2.87 15.33 -12.86
CA GLU A 151 -3.68 14.90 -14.01
C GLU A 151 -5.16 14.67 -13.70
N LEU A 152 -5.60 14.77 -12.44
CA LEU A 152 -6.95 14.42 -12.03
C LEU A 152 -8.01 15.20 -12.81
N TYR A 153 -7.84 16.52 -12.89
CA TYR A 153 -8.82 17.42 -13.51
C TYR A 153 -8.86 17.27 -15.04
N LYS A 154 -7.71 16.97 -15.66
CA LYS A 154 -7.61 16.69 -17.10
C LYS A 154 -8.35 15.41 -17.49
N ILE A 155 -8.43 14.43 -16.58
CA ILE A 155 -9.18 13.18 -16.80
C ILE A 155 -10.68 13.38 -16.55
N ILE A 156 -11.05 14.07 -15.45
CA ILE A 156 -12.46 14.23 -15.07
C ILE A 156 -13.25 15.08 -16.09
N ALA A 157 -12.74 16.26 -16.45
CA ALA A 157 -13.48 17.25 -17.24
C ALA A 157 -14.05 16.71 -18.57
N PRO A 158 -13.26 16.08 -19.47
CA PRO A 158 -13.79 15.58 -20.74
C PRO A 158 -14.79 14.44 -20.57
N ASN A 159 -14.60 13.57 -19.56
CA ASN A 159 -15.50 12.44 -19.31
C ASN A 159 -16.87 12.88 -18.79
N VAL A 160 -16.91 13.85 -17.87
CA VAL A 160 -18.16 14.43 -17.37
C VAL A 160 -18.86 15.23 -18.47
N LEU A 161 -18.10 15.99 -19.27
CA LEU A 161 -18.65 16.75 -20.39
C LEU A 161 -19.30 15.85 -21.45
N GLU A 162 -18.66 14.73 -21.81
CA GLU A 162 -19.23 13.77 -22.76
C GLU A 162 -20.56 13.21 -22.23
N HIS A 163 -20.57 12.74 -20.98
CA HIS A 163 -21.77 12.23 -20.35
C HIS A 163 -22.91 13.29 -20.35
N TYR A 164 -22.59 14.53 -19.98
CA TYR A 164 -23.57 15.62 -19.99
C TYR A 164 -24.10 15.94 -21.40
N THR A 165 -23.22 15.91 -22.40
CA THR A 165 -23.59 16.14 -23.80
C THR A 165 -24.57 15.08 -24.31
N ARG A 166 -24.36 13.82 -23.92
CA ARG A 166 -25.25 12.70 -24.29
C ARG A 166 -26.58 12.76 -23.56
N TYR A 167 -26.57 13.10 -22.27
CA TYR A 167 -27.76 13.41 -21.49
C TYR A 167 -28.61 14.52 -22.16
N LYS A 168 -27.99 15.63 -22.60
CA LYS A 168 -28.70 16.70 -23.31
C LYS A 168 -29.29 16.29 -24.67
N LYS A 169 -28.83 15.18 -25.25
CA LYS A 169 -29.35 14.62 -26.51
C LYS A 169 -30.33 13.46 -26.31
N ASN A 170 -30.69 13.10 -25.06
CA ASN A 170 -31.45 11.89 -24.74
C ASN A 170 -30.79 10.61 -25.29
N GLN A 171 -29.45 10.59 -25.35
CA GLN A 171 -28.65 9.46 -25.84
C GLN A 171 -28.02 8.72 -24.65
N ALA A 172 -28.85 8.06 -23.84
CA ALA A 172 -28.39 7.33 -22.67
C ALA A 172 -27.96 5.91 -23.06
N ASP A 173 -26.64 5.66 -23.05
CA ASP A 173 -26.07 4.34 -23.34
C ASP A 173 -24.87 4.06 -22.41
N LYS A 174 -24.65 2.78 -22.07
CA LYS A 174 -23.59 2.32 -21.16
C LYS A 174 -22.19 2.73 -21.62
N VAL A 175 -21.98 2.89 -22.93
CA VAL A 175 -20.70 3.31 -23.54
C VAL A 175 -20.36 4.77 -23.21
N TYR A 176 -21.36 5.61 -22.87
CA TYR A 176 -21.14 7.03 -22.59
C TYR A 176 -21.42 7.44 -21.13
N VAL A 177 -21.97 6.54 -20.32
CA VAL A 177 -22.26 6.76 -18.89
C VAL A 177 -21.15 6.10 -18.06
N PRO A 178 -20.15 6.88 -17.60
CA PRO A 178 -19.00 6.32 -16.90
C PRO A 178 -19.32 5.94 -15.45
N ILE A 179 -18.64 4.90 -14.97
CA ILE A 179 -18.36 4.73 -13.54
C ILE A 179 -16.93 5.24 -13.30
N TYR A 180 -16.76 6.11 -12.32
CA TYR A 180 -15.45 6.60 -11.89
C TYR A 180 -14.87 5.70 -10.79
N PHE A 181 -13.57 5.44 -10.84
CA PHE A 181 -12.91 4.52 -9.90
C PHE A 181 -11.68 5.18 -9.26
N TYR A 182 -11.66 5.23 -7.93
CA TYR A 182 -10.45 5.42 -7.14
C TYR A 182 -9.96 4.08 -6.60
N LEU A 183 -8.94 3.52 -7.22
CA LEU A 183 -8.36 2.23 -6.84
C LEU A 183 -6.98 2.42 -6.24
N GLY A 184 -6.69 1.67 -5.20
CA GLY A 184 -5.41 1.73 -4.50
C GLY A 184 -5.46 0.98 -3.19
N GLY A 185 -4.34 0.91 -2.49
CA GLY A 185 -4.26 0.14 -1.25
C GLY A 185 -4.66 0.86 0.02
N ALA A 186 -4.52 0.17 1.14
CA ALA A 186 -4.81 0.77 2.44
C ALA A 186 -3.90 1.99 2.66
N GLY A 187 -4.46 3.09 3.17
CA GLY A 187 -3.68 4.30 3.49
C GLY A 187 -3.23 5.16 2.29
N THR A 188 -3.62 4.85 1.05
CA THR A 188 -3.30 5.67 -0.14
C THR A 188 -4.25 6.86 -0.37
N GLY A 189 -5.15 7.15 0.58
CA GLY A 189 -6.05 8.31 0.50
C GLY A 189 -7.31 8.12 -0.36
N LYS A 190 -7.69 6.89 -0.73
CA LYS A 190 -8.89 6.60 -1.53
C LYS A 190 -10.18 7.21 -1.00
N SER A 191 -10.52 6.94 0.27
CA SER A 191 -11.75 7.44 0.88
C SER A 191 -11.76 8.96 0.95
N ARG A 192 -10.58 9.60 1.06
CA ARG A 192 -10.46 11.05 0.95
C ARG A 192 -10.79 11.53 -0.47
N HIS A 193 -10.22 10.91 -1.50
CA HIS A 193 -10.52 11.24 -2.89
C HIS A 193 -12.00 11.00 -3.23
N GLY A 194 -12.62 9.95 -2.69
CA GLY A 194 -14.05 9.71 -2.79
C GLY A 194 -14.87 10.83 -2.13
N SER A 195 -14.47 11.26 -0.93
CA SER A 195 -15.14 12.36 -0.20
C SER A 195 -15.09 13.69 -0.97
N GLU A 196 -13.99 13.91 -1.69
CA GLU A 196 -13.72 15.13 -2.47
C GLU A 196 -14.11 14.96 -3.95
N PHE A 197 -14.82 13.88 -4.32
CA PHE A 197 -15.15 13.64 -5.73
C PHE A 197 -16.05 14.74 -6.31
N ALA A 198 -17.08 15.17 -5.56
CA ALA A 198 -17.98 16.23 -6.01
C ALA A 198 -17.25 17.59 -6.19
N SER A 199 -16.40 17.97 -5.23
CA SER A 199 -15.58 19.18 -5.31
C SER A 199 -14.55 19.09 -6.45
N SER A 200 -13.92 17.92 -6.63
CA SER A 200 -12.99 17.65 -7.73
C SER A 200 -13.66 17.77 -9.11
N VAL A 201 -14.90 17.27 -9.25
CA VAL A 201 -15.68 17.42 -10.49
C VAL A 201 -16.01 18.88 -10.76
N GLN A 202 -16.48 19.62 -9.75
CA GLN A 202 -16.75 21.06 -9.88
C GLN A 202 -15.51 21.85 -10.27
N GLN A 203 -14.37 21.58 -9.61
CA GLN A 203 -13.11 22.25 -9.89
C GLN A 203 -12.59 21.89 -11.29
N ALA A 204 -12.63 20.62 -11.69
CA ALA A 204 -12.25 20.19 -13.03
C ALA A 204 -13.06 20.92 -14.11
N ILE A 205 -14.38 21.02 -13.94
CA ILE A 205 -15.24 21.72 -14.89
C ILE A 205 -15.02 23.23 -14.89
N THR A 206 -14.70 23.84 -13.74
CA THR A 206 -14.48 25.29 -13.64
C THR A 206 -13.14 25.72 -14.25
N LEU A 207 -12.12 24.85 -14.17
CA LEU A 207 -10.81 25.10 -14.76
C LEU A 207 -10.80 24.99 -16.29
N HIS A 208 -11.78 24.29 -16.88
CA HIS A 208 -11.91 24.12 -18.32
C HIS A 208 -12.98 25.06 -18.86
N THR A 209 -12.68 25.77 -19.96
CA THR A 209 -13.57 26.80 -20.53
C THR A 209 -13.73 26.68 -22.05
N GLU A 210 -13.00 25.74 -22.66
CA GLU A 210 -12.91 25.55 -24.09
C GLU A 210 -14.23 25.06 -24.74
N HIS A 211 -15.12 24.45 -23.97
CA HIS A 211 -16.40 23.96 -24.46
C HIS A 211 -17.59 24.78 -23.94
N LYS A 212 -18.50 25.14 -24.87
CA LYS A 212 -19.70 25.97 -24.60
C LYS A 212 -20.65 25.45 -23.51
N LEU A 213 -20.58 24.16 -23.17
CA LEU A 213 -21.44 23.55 -22.14
C LEU A 213 -20.82 23.61 -20.73
N TYR A 214 -19.54 23.95 -20.58
CA TYR A 214 -18.92 23.99 -19.24
C TYR A 214 -19.56 25.01 -18.30
N PRO A 215 -19.89 26.25 -18.70
CA PRO A 215 -20.53 27.19 -17.78
C PRO A 215 -21.87 26.69 -17.24
N GLU A 216 -22.68 26.07 -18.10
CA GLU A 216 -23.96 25.46 -17.74
C GLU A 216 -23.76 24.26 -16.79
N LEU A 217 -22.83 23.38 -17.11
CA LEU A 217 -22.50 22.21 -16.31
C LEU A 217 -21.91 22.60 -14.94
N ALA A 218 -21.05 23.61 -14.88
CA ALA A 218 -20.50 24.16 -13.64
C ALA A 218 -21.61 24.64 -12.72
N GLN A 219 -22.58 25.39 -13.26
CA GLN A 219 -23.71 25.87 -12.47
C GLN A 219 -24.59 24.72 -11.97
N ARG A 220 -24.83 23.71 -12.82
CA ARG A 220 -25.59 22.52 -12.46
C ARG A 220 -24.92 21.71 -11.33
N LEU A 221 -23.60 21.60 -11.35
CA LEU A 221 -22.84 20.84 -10.34
C LEU A 221 -22.78 21.52 -8.97
N LYS A 222 -22.94 22.85 -8.88
CA LYS A 222 -23.00 23.58 -7.60
C LYS A 222 -24.17 23.17 -6.72
N THR A 223 -25.27 22.74 -7.33
CA THR A 223 -26.51 22.32 -6.64
C THR A 223 -26.69 20.80 -6.67
N ALA A 224 -25.61 20.04 -6.82
CA ALA A 224 -25.67 18.59 -6.88
C ALA A 224 -26.02 17.97 -5.51
N PHE A 225 -26.86 16.93 -5.53
CA PHE A 225 -27.19 16.10 -4.38
C PHE A 225 -26.17 14.96 -4.27
N VAL A 226 -25.31 15.06 -3.26
CA VAL A 226 -24.16 14.15 -3.07
C VAL A 226 -24.50 13.12 -2.00
N PHE A 227 -24.24 11.86 -2.29
CA PHE A 227 -24.39 10.76 -1.35
C PHE A 227 -23.08 10.04 -1.15
N HIS A 228 -22.66 9.91 0.11
CA HIS A 228 -21.51 9.10 0.50
C HIS A 228 -22.02 7.84 1.19
N VAL A 229 -21.73 6.70 0.57
CA VAL A 229 -22.04 5.37 1.08
C VAL A 229 -20.73 4.70 1.42
N SER A 230 -20.57 4.18 2.63
CA SER A 230 -19.42 3.36 3.01
C SER A 230 -19.87 1.95 3.38
N PHE A 231 -19.09 0.96 2.98
CA PHE A 231 -19.16 -0.41 3.50
C PHE A 231 -18.07 -0.70 4.52
N GLU A 232 -17.36 0.33 4.97
CA GLU A 232 -16.35 0.27 6.01
C GLU A 232 -16.89 0.91 7.31
N ASN A 233 -16.03 0.98 8.34
CA ASN A 233 -16.20 1.75 9.60
C ASN A 233 -17.66 1.97 10.07
N GLU A 234 -18.13 1.13 11.00
CA GLU A 234 -19.49 1.19 11.59
C GLU A 234 -20.65 0.97 10.61
N THR A 235 -20.38 0.76 9.32
CA THR A 235 -21.38 0.53 8.26
C THR A 235 -21.08 -0.71 7.42
N PHE A 236 -20.41 -1.69 8.00
CA PHE A 236 -20.12 -2.99 7.37
C PHE A 236 -21.38 -3.68 6.86
N LEU A 237 -21.20 -4.46 5.78
CA LEU A 237 -22.26 -5.29 5.22
C LEU A 237 -22.51 -6.50 6.11
N THR A 238 -23.77 -6.67 6.50
CA THR A 238 -24.24 -7.93 7.10
C THR A 238 -24.34 -9.03 6.04
N ASP A 239 -24.36 -10.30 6.44
CA ASP A 239 -24.51 -11.41 5.49
C ASP A 239 -25.84 -11.36 4.72
N GLU A 240 -26.91 -10.84 5.34
CA GLU A 240 -28.17 -10.60 4.64
C GLU A 240 -28.03 -9.53 3.55
N GLU A 241 -27.34 -8.42 3.84
CA GLU A 241 -27.09 -7.35 2.87
C GLU A 241 -26.17 -7.79 1.74
N LYS A 242 -25.21 -8.70 1.98
CA LYS A 242 -24.37 -9.25 0.91
C LYS A 242 -25.20 -9.94 -0.17
N SER A 243 -26.36 -10.53 0.16
CA SER A 243 -27.25 -11.10 -0.85
C SER A 243 -28.02 -10.06 -1.67
N LYS A 244 -28.15 -8.82 -1.15
CA LYS A 244 -28.92 -7.71 -1.76
C LYS A 244 -28.17 -6.38 -1.60
N PRO A 245 -26.94 -6.26 -2.14
CA PRO A 245 -26.08 -5.12 -1.85
C PRO A 245 -26.65 -3.81 -2.38
N TRP A 246 -27.51 -3.85 -3.40
CA TRP A 246 -28.22 -2.68 -3.91
C TRP A 246 -29.10 -2.01 -2.85
N ASN A 247 -29.82 -2.83 -2.07
CA ASN A 247 -30.61 -2.32 -0.96
C ASN A 247 -29.72 -1.75 0.14
N ALA A 248 -28.55 -2.37 0.35
CA ALA A 248 -27.57 -1.91 1.32
C ALA A 248 -27.04 -0.50 0.98
N VAL A 249 -26.85 -0.19 -0.31
CA VAL A 249 -26.53 1.18 -0.78
C VAL A 249 -27.68 2.14 -0.45
N GLY A 250 -28.93 1.79 -0.80
CA GLY A 250 -30.09 2.64 -0.57
C GLY A 250 -30.34 2.92 0.92
N VAL A 251 -30.20 1.91 1.78
CA VAL A 251 -30.29 2.06 3.24
C VAL A 251 -29.24 3.03 3.79
N ARG A 252 -28.01 3.00 3.26
CA ARG A 252 -26.94 3.93 3.68
C ARG A 252 -27.18 5.35 3.17
N MET A 253 -27.74 5.50 1.97
CA MET A 253 -28.24 6.81 1.52
C MET A 253 -29.36 7.32 2.43
N LEU A 254 -30.29 6.46 2.87
CA LEU A 254 -31.30 6.85 3.87
C LEU A 254 -30.70 7.24 5.22
N ARG A 255 -29.65 6.55 5.67
CA ARG A 255 -28.93 6.92 6.90
C ARG A 255 -28.39 8.34 6.81
N GLN A 256 -27.87 8.76 5.66
CA GLN A 256 -27.43 10.14 5.46
C GLN A 256 -28.57 11.14 5.67
N LEU A 257 -29.76 10.86 5.14
CA LEU A 257 -30.92 11.75 5.22
C LEU A 257 -31.59 11.76 6.60
N LEU A 258 -31.79 10.58 7.19
CA LEU A 258 -32.51 10.42 8.45
C LEU A 258 -31.62 10.62 9.68
N GLY A 259 -30.32 10.34 9.55
CA GLY A 259 -29.40 10.23 10.68
C GLY A 259 -29.66 8.98 11.54
N GLY A 260 -28.87 8.83 12.61
CA GLY A 260 -29.05 7.76 13.59
C GLY A 260 -28.38 6.43 13.24
N ASN A 261 -28.78 5.38 13.97
CA ASN A 261 -28.19 4.06 13.90
C ASN A 261 -28.65 3.29 12.65
N ILE A 262 -27.69 2.77 11.88
CA ILE A 262 -27.93 2.02 10.63
C ILE A 262 -28.77 0.75 10.84
N GLU A 263 -28.64 0.07 11.99
CA GLU A 263 -29.43 -1.11 12.35
C GLU A 263 -30.92 -0.81 12.41
N ARG A 264 -31.27 0.34 13.01
CA ARG A 264 -32.67 0.75 13.12
C ARG A 264 -33.27 1.06 11.76
N ILE A 265 -32.50 1.66 10.86
CA ILE A 265 -32.95 2.01 9.52
C ILE A 265 -33.13 0.74 8.69
N ARG A 266 -32.12 -0.15 8.66
CA ARG A 266 -32.17 -1.38 7.84
C ARG A 266 -33.28 -2.35 8.27
N ARG A 267 -33.61 -2.40 9.57
CA ARG A 267 -34.75 -3.19 10.08
C ARG A 267 -36.11 -2.59 9.72
N LYS A 268 -36.20 -1.26 9.60
CA LYS A 268 -37.47 -0.56 9.40
C LYS A 268 -37.82 -0.35 7.93
N TYR A 269 -36.81 -0.20 7.07
CA TYR A 269 -36.99 0.25 5.69
C TYR A 269 -36.24 -0.62 4.68
N VAL A 270 -36.90 -0.92 3.56
CA VAL A 270 -36.25 -1.35 2.32
C VAL A 270 -36.18 -0.16 1.37
N ALA A 271 -34.97 0.13 0.87
CA ALA A 271 -34.75 1.22 -0.06
C ALA A 271 -33.67 0.86 -1.07
N THR A 272 -33.90 1.23 -2.32
CA THR A 272 -32.87 1.28 -3.36
C THR A 272 -32.40 2.72 -3.56
N PRO A 273 -31.20 2.95 -4.11
CA PRO A 273 -30.73 4.28 -4.50
C PRO A 273 -31.71 5.03 -5.41
N CYS A 274 -32.36 4.33 -6.34
CA CYS A 274 -33.42 4.90 -7.18
C CYS A 274 -34.56 5.47 -6.32
N ASP A 275 -34.97 4.75 -5.28
CA ASP A 275 -36.05 5.17 -4.40
C ASP A 275 -35.68 6.44 -3.65
N VAL A 276 -34.45 6.48 -3.12
CA VAL A 276 -33.93 7.65 -2.39
C VAL A 276 -33.84 8.88 -3.29
N PHE A 277 -33.36 8.74 -4.53
CA PHE A 277 -33.29 9.87 -5.45
C PHE A 277 -34.67 10.45 -5.77
N ARG A 278 -35.71 9.63 -6.01
CA ARG A 278 -37.06 10.19 -6.22
C ARG A 278 -37.61 10.85 -4.96
N LEU A 279 -37.32 10.30 -3.77
CA LEU A 279 -37.78 10.88 -2.50
C LEU A 279 -37.15 12.25 -2.23
N VAL A 280 -35.86 12.43 -2.55
CA VAL A 280 -35.21 13.73 -2.45
C VAL A 280 -35.74 14.67 -3.51
N ALA A 281 -35.85 14.24 -4.77
CA ALA A 281 -36.40 15.08 -5.84
C ALA A 281 -37.82 15.61 -5.50
N ALA A 282 -38.66 14.74 -4.91
CA ALA A 282 -40.00 15.12 -4.45
C ALA A 282 -39.97 16.15 -3.30
N ALA A 283 -39.11 15.95 -2.29
CA ALA A 283 -39.01 16.88 -1.15
C ALA A 283 -38.42 18.24 -1.51
N GLU A 284 -37.43 18.25 -2.41
CA GLU A 284 -36.74 19.45 -2.89
C GLU A 284 -37.50 20.15 -4.03
N ASN A 285 -38.64 19.61 -4.45
CA ASN A 285 -39.49 20.12 -5.52
C ASN A 285 -38.72 20.35 -6.84
N VAL A 286 -37.89 19.38 -7.22
CA VAL A 286 -37.11 19.39 -8.47
C VAL A 286 -37.47 18.20 -9.35
N ASP A 287 -37.44 18.40 -10.68
CA ASP A 287 -37.66 17.30 -11.61
C ASP A 287 -36.42 16.38 -11.66
N LEU A 288 -36.60 15.10 -11.31
CA LEU A 288 -35.51 14.11 -11.27
C LEU A 288 -34.76 13.98 -12.60
N TYR A 289 -35.44 14.17 -13.73
CA TYR A 289 -34.85 13.91 -15.04
C TYR A 289 -34.27 15.16 -15.68
N ASN A 290 -34.83 16.35 -15.42
CA ASN A 290 -34.43 17.60 -16.05
C ASN A 290 -33.50 18.44 -15.18
N ASP A 291 -33.78 18.55 -13.88
CA ASP A 291 -33.15 19.54 -12.99
C ASP A 291 -32.24 18.89 -11.95
N PHE A 292 -32.56 17.68 -11.53
CA PHE A 292 -31.79 16.95 -10.53
C PHE A 292 -30.39 16.56 -11.04
N THR A 293 -29.40 16.75 -10.17
CA THR A 293 -28.02 16.31 -10.41
C THR A 293 -27.59 15.46 -9.23
N GLY A 294 -27.45 14.16 -9.47
CA GLY A 294 -27.04 13.21 -8.45
C GLY A 294 -25.55 12.91 -8.51
N ILE A 295 -24.92 12.77 -7.35
CA ILE A 295 -23.58 12.19 -7.24
C ILE A 295 -23.64 11.10 -6.18
N LEU A 296 -23.32 9.86 -6.56
CA LEU A 296 -23.21 8.73 -5.64
C LEU A 296 -21.76 8.28 -5.55
N VAL A 297 -21.20 8.31 -4.34
CA VAL A 297 -19.88 7.76 -4.03
C VAL A 297 -20.06 6.53 -3.15
N VAL A 298 -19.56 5.38 -3.59
CA VAL A 298 -19.59 4.11 -2.84
C VAL A 298 -18.16 3.73 -2.45
N ASP A 299 -17.87 3.83 -1.16
CA ASP A 299 -16.56 3.56 -0.57
C ASP A 299 -16.45 2.12 -0.05
N GLY A 300 -15.32 1.48 -0.34
CA GLY A 300 -15.05 0.13 0.14
C GLY A 300 -15.84 -0.96 -0.60
N ILE A 301 -16.11 -0.79 -1.90
CA ILE A 301 -16.96 -1.72 -2.68
C ILE A 301 -16.43 -3.16 -2.71
N GLN A 302 -15.13 -3.37 -2.49
CA GLN A 302 -14.52 -4.70 -2.37
C GLN A 302 -15.13 -5.53 -1.22
N ARG A 303 -15.77 -4.92 -0.23
CA ARG A 303 -16.43 -5.63 0.88
C ARG A 303 -17.65 -6.45 0.46
N VAL A 304 -18.13 -6.26 -0.78
CA VAL A 304 -19.23 -7.04 -1.36
C VAL A 304 -18.71 -8.36 -1.94
N ILE A 305 -17.42 -8.47 -2.26
CA ILE A 305 -16.80 -9.68 -2.81
C ILE A 305 -16.95 -10.83 -1.81
N THR A 306 -17.56 -11.92 -2.25
CA THR A 306 -17.85 -13.09 -1.42
C THR A 306 -16.87 -14.25 -1.64
N TRP A 307 -16.13 -14.25 -2.75
CA TRP A 307 -15.10 -15.25 -3.08
C TRP A 307 -14.15 -14.72 -4.17
N ASP A 308 -13.02 -15.38 -4.38
CA ASP A 308 -11.87 -14.88 -5.18
C ASP A 308 -12.12 -14.67 -6.69
N GLY A 309 -13.32 -14.94 -7.20
CA GLY A 309 -13.73 -14.64 -8.58
C GLY A 309 -15.06 -13.91 -8.71
N ASP A 310 -15.61 -13.40 -7.60
CA ASP A 310 -16.81 -12.55 -7.57
C ASP A 310 -16.50 -11.23 -8.32
N GLY A 311 -16.98 -11.12 -9.57
CA GLY A 311 -16.61 -10.08 -10.54
C GLY A 311 -16.29 -10.63 -11.94
N THR A 312 -15.71 -11.83 -11.99
CA THR A 312 -15.34 -12.51 -13.26
C THR A 312 -16.51 -13.20 -13.94
N SER A 313 -17.67 -13.26 -13.28
CA SER A 313 -18.93 -13.82 -13.81
C SER A 313 -20.03 -12.77 -13.82
N ASN A 314 -20.83 -12.76 -14.89
CA ASN A 314 -22.00 -11.87 -15.01
C ASN A 314 -23.07 -12.10 -13.93
N ASP A 315 -23.14 -13.31 -13.36
CA ASP A 315 -24.09 -13.68 -12.32
C ASP A 315 -23.58 -13.42 -10.90
N SER A 316 -22.35 -12.89 -10.80
CA SER A 316 -21.73 -12.59 -9.51
C SER A 316 -22.38 -11.37 -8.85
N VAL A 317 -22.50 -11.41 -7.52
CA VAL A 317 -23.16 -10.37 -6.73
C VAL A 317 -22.43 -9.04 -6.88
N PHE A 318 -21.10 -9.08 -6.87
CA PHE A 318 -20.26 -7.90 -7.03
C PHE A 318 -20.45 -7.24 -8.39
N TYR A 319 -20.43 -8.02 -9.48
CA TYR A 319 -20.66 -7.49 -10.82
C TYR A 319 -22.08 -6.95 -10.99
N GLY A 320 -23.07 -7.66 -10.43
CA GLY A 320 -24.47 -7.21 -10.40
C GLY A 320 -24.62 -5.83 -9.74
N LEU A 321 -23.96 -5.62 -8.59
CA LEU A 321 -23.95 -4.32 -7.90
C LEU A 321 -23.33 -3.21 -8.75
N LEU A 322 -22.14 -3.44 -9.33
CA LEU A 322 -21.47 -2.45 -10.18
C LEU A 322 -22.31 -2.07 -11.40
N ARG A 323 -22.94 -3.07 -12.01
CA ARG A 323 -23.89 -2.84 -13.10
C ARG A 323 -25.05 -1.95 -12.65
N GLN A 324 -25.64 -2.23 -11.48
CA GLN A 324 -26.75 -1.44 -10.94
C GLN A 324 -26.32 0.00 -10.60
N ILE A 325 -25.12 0.19 -10.04
CA ILE A 325 -24.53 1.52 -9.82
C ILE A 325 -24.44 2.28 -11.15
N GLY A 326 -23.85 1.68 -12.18
CA GLY A 326 -23.75 2.33 -13.48
C GLY A 326 -25.08 2.53 -14.21
N ASP A 327 -26.07 1.68 -13.95
CA ASP A 327 -27.41 1.75 -14.57
C ASP A 327 -28.27 2.89 -13.94
N LEU A 328 -27.81 3.56 -12.87
CA LEU A 328 -28.53 4.70 -12.25
C LEU A 328 -28.83 5.84 -13.24
N SER A 329 -27.86 6.23 -14.05
CA SER A 329 -28.05 7.30 -15.04
C SER A 329 -28.83 6.83 -16.27
N LEU A 330 -29.28 5.57 -16.27
CA LEU A 330 -30.14 4.95 -17.29
C LEU A 330 -31.57 4.70 -16.77
N MET A 331 -31.90 5.15 -15.55
CA MET A 331 -33.27 5.13 -15.04
C MET A 331 -34.20 5.84 -16.03
N SER A 332 -35.27 5.17 -16.46
CA SER A 332 -36.23 5.72 -17.42
C SER A 332 -37.40 6.42 -16.73
N ARG A 333 -37.82 7.55 -17.29
CA ARG A 333 -39.11 8.19 -16.98
C ARG A 333 -40.28 7.23 -17.30
N HIS A 334 -41.37 7.28 -16.53
CA HIS A 334 -42.54 6.45 -16.79
C HIS A 334 -43.26 6.90 -18.09
N PRO A 335 -43.86 5.96 -18.87
CA PRO A 335 -44.41 6.25 -20.21
C PRO A 335 -45.59 7.24 -20.26
N SER A 336 -46.23 7.55 -19.14
CA SER A 336 -47.45 8.37 -19.08
C SER A 336 -47.21 9.89 -19.02
N GLU A 337 -45.96 10.35 -19.01
CA GLU A 337 -45.61 11.77 -18.81
C GLU A 337 -45.10 12.48 -20.08
N THR A 338 -45.29 11.91 -21.27
CA THR A 338 -44.73 12.49 -22.49
C THR A 338 -45.68 13.47 -23.17
N GLU A 339 -45.35 14.76 -23.10
CA GLU A 339 -45.39 15.60 -24.30
C GLU A 339 -44.12 15.30 -25.11
N GLU A 340 -44.29 14.92 -26.38
CA GLU A 340 -43.19 14.58 -27.27
C GLU A 340 -42.20 15.75 -27.43
N GLY A 341 -40.91 15.48 -27.22
CA GLY A 341 -39.81 16.29 -27.76
C GLY A 341 -39.12 17.30 -26.83
N LYS A 342 -39.60 17.55 -25.60
CA LYS A 342 -38.94 18.52 -24.68
C LYS A 342 -38.32 17.94 -23.40
N LEU A 343 -38.73 16.77 -22.95
CA LEU A 343 -38.36 16.23 -21.64
C LEU A 343 -37.18 15.25 -21.71
N ARG A 344 -36.36 15.23 -20.66
CA ARG A 344 -35.27 14.26 -20.49
C ARG A 344 -35.82 12.88 -20.15
N GLN A 345 -35.25 11.84 -20.76
CA GLN A 345 -35.68 10.46 -20.56
C GLN A 345 -34.98 9.77 -19.38
N THR A 346 -33.76 10.20 -19.07
CA THR A 346 -32.95 9.66 -17.98
C THR A 346 -32.36 10.79 -17.13
N PRO A 347 -32.06 10.57 -15.83
CA PRO A 347 -31.49 11.58 -14.95
C PRO A 347 -29.99 11.76 -15.17
N PHE A 348 -29.46 12.93 -14.82
CA PHE A 348 -28.01 13.18 -14.80
C PHE A 348 -27.41 12.80 -13.44
N ILE A 349 -26.83 11.60 -13.36
CA ILE A 349 -26.22 11.04 -12.14
C ILE A 349 -24.76 10.65 -12.41
N LEU A 350 -23.83 11.10 -11.58
CA LEU A 350 -22.44 10.66 -11.59
C LEU A 350 -22.24 9.60 -10.51
N THR A 351 -21.51 8.54 -10.85
CA THR A 351 -21.21 7.45 -9.90
C THR A 351 -19.71 7.24 -9.77
N CYS A 352 -19.25 7.18 -8.53
CA CYS A 352 -17.86 6.94 -8.18
C CYS A 352 -17.79 5.80 -7.19
N VAL A 353 -16.80 4.92 -7.34
CA VAL A 353 -16.53 3.85 -6.39
C VAL A 353 -15.07 3.90 -5.95
N THR A 354 -14.83 3.58 -4.68
CA THR A 354 -13.49 3.33 -4.16
C THR A 354 -13.34 1.84 -3.85
N ALA A 355 -12.14 1.31 -4.08
CA ALA A 355 -11.85 -0.07 -3.68
C ALA A 355 -10.41 -0.24 -3.21
N THR A 356 -10.23 -0.95 -2.09
CA THR A 356 -8.94 -1.58 -1.75
C THR A 356 -8.81 -2.83 -2.59
N TYR A 357 -7.81 -2.86 -3.46
CA TYR A 357 -7.82 -3.79 -4.57
C TYR A 357 -6.56 -4.65 -4.55
N LEU A 358 -6.70 -5.97 -4.68
CA LEU A 358 -5.60 -6.96 -4.66
C LEU A 358 -5.19 -7.50 -6.04
N GLY A 359 -5.59 -6.90 -7.18
CA GLY A 359 -5.33 -7.46 -8.52
C GLY A 359 -5.16 -6.44 -9.65
N PHE A 360 -5.54 -6.79 -10.89
CA PHE A 360 -5.73 -5.84 -12.02
C PHE A 360 -7.21 -5.63 -12.30
N ALA A 361 -7.73 -4.40 -12.15
CA ALA A 361 -9.18 -4.15 -12.15
C ALA A 361 -9.83 -4.59 -13.46
N ARG A 362 -9.07 -4.47 -14.56
CA ARG A 362 -9.45 -4.94 -15.89
C ARG A 362 -9.63 -6.47 -16.01
N GLN A 363 -9.02 -7.28 -15.15
CA GLN A 363 -9.13 -8.74 -15.20
C GLN A 363 -10.37 -9.26 -14.45
N TYR A 364 -10.98 -8.44 -13.59
CA TYR A 364 -12.15 -8.80 -12.78
C TYR A 364 -13.43 -8.07 -13.18
N PHE A 365 -13.36 -7.16 -14.16
CA PHE A 365 -14.56 -6.73 -14.86
C PHE A 365 -14.70 -7.63 -16.08
N MET A 366 -15.73 -8.49 -16.09
CA MET A 366 -16.20 -9.15 -17.32
C MET A 366 -16.24 -8.14 -18.47
N ASP A 367 -16.00 -8.60 -19.70
CA ASP A 367 -16.08 -7.83 -20.95
C ASP A 367 -17.37 -6.99 -20.98
N SER A 368 -17.24 -5.76 -20.48
CA SER A 368 -18.33 -4.83 -20.32
C SER A 368 -18.06 -3.67 -21.25
N HIS A 369 -19.02 -3.40 -22.13
CA HIS A 369 -18.98 -2.21 -22.99
C HIS A 369 -19.20 -0.91 -22.20
N ARG A 370 -19.42 -1.00 -20.87
CA ARG A 370 -19.58 0.17 -20.02
C ARG A 370 -18.26 0.94 -19.91
N LYS A 371 -18.37 2.26 -19.98
CA LYS A 371 -17.21 3.14 -19.79
C LYS A 371 -16.74 3.12 -18.33
N HIS A 372 -15.48 2.78 -18.11
CA HIS A 372 -14.82 2.84 -16.81
C HIS A 372 -13.73 3.92 -16.85
N VAL A 373 -13.79 4.87 -15.92
CA VAL A 373 -12.81 5.97 -15.82
C VAL A 373 -12.02 5.80 -14.53
N TYR A 374 -10.75 5.42 -14.67
CA TYR A 374 -9.83 5.27 -13.54
C TYR A 374 -9.21 6.62 -13.19
N LEU A 375 -9.38 7.05 -11.96
CA LEU A 375 -8.90 8.33 -11.46
C LEU A 375 -7.59 8.12 -10.67
N PRO A 376 -6.56 8.95 -10.93
CA PRO A 376 -5.29 8.82 -10.24
C PRO A 376 -5.42 9.25 -8.77
N LEU A 377 -4.67 8.57 -7.90
CA LEU A 377 -4.45 8.98 -6.52
C LEU A 377 -3.17 9.81 -6.43
N ASN A 378 -3.14 10.79 -5.54
CA ASN A 378 -1.95 11.59 -5.29
C ASN A 378 -1.13 11.05 -4.12
N ARG A 379 0.20 11.20 -4.20
CA ARG A 379 1.08 11.15 -3.02
C ARG A 379 1.03 12.53 -2.36
N LEU A 380 0.93 12.56 -1.03
CA LEU A 380 0.83 13.82 -0.31
C LEU A 380 2.21 14.46 -0.17
N ASP A 381 2.27 15.75 -0.50
CA ASP A 381 3.26 16.65 0.06
C ASP A 381 2.93 16.92 1.54
N VAL A 382 3.84 17.62 2.24
CA VAL A 382 3.62 18.00 3.65
C VAL A 382 2.23 18.65 3.79
N PRO A 383 1.32 18.08 4.60
CA PRO A 383 -0.06 18.55 4.64
C PRO A 383 -0.18 19.85 5.43
N THR A 384 -1.19 20.64 5.07
CA THR A 384 -1.59 21.87 5.78
C THR A 384 -3.02 21.74 6.30
N TRP A 385 -3.34 22.45 7.38
CA TRP A 385 -4.69 22.48 7.96
C TRP A 385 -5.65 23.29 7.08
N LYS A 386 -6.91 22.83 6.95
CA LYS A 386 -7.95 23.53 6.19
C LYS A 386 -8.29 24.92 6.75
N ASP A 387 -8.22 25.07 8.06
CA ASP A 387 -8.77 26.25 8.76
C ASP A 387 -7.89 27.49 8.56
N ASP A 388 -6.57 27.32 8.56
CA ASP A 388 -5.60 28.43 8.53
C ASP A 388 -4.45 28.24 7.53
N ASN A 389 -4.42 27.12 6.80
CA ASN A 389 -3.32 26.72 5.91
C ASN A 389 -1.95 26.60 6.59
N SER A 390 -1.90 26.49 7.93
CA SER A 390 -0.66 26.22 8.64
C SER A 390 -0.20 24.78 8.42
N GLU A 391 1.10 24.54 8.51
CA GLU A 391 1.67 23.21 8.34
C GLU A 391 1.24 22.28 9.46
N VAL A 392 0.84 21.05 9.10
CA VAL A 392 0.43 20.02 10.08
C VAL A 392 1.64 19.50 10.87
N LEU A 393 2.78 19.43 10.19
CA LEU A 393 4.04 18.92 10.70
C LEU A 393 5.03 20.08 10.79
N ASN A 394 5.85 20.09 11.84
CA ASN A 394 6.87 21.11 11.97
C ASN A 394 7.91 20.98 10.85
N ASP A 395 8.38 22.12 10.38
CA ASP A 395 9.40 22.22 9.33
C ASP A 395 10.83 21.99 9.83
N ASP A 396 11.00 21.16 10.85
CA ASP A 396 12.32 20.85 11.38
C ASP A 396 13.01 19.74 10.53
N PRO A 397 14.35 19.73 10.46
CA PRO A 397 15.08 18.78 9.63
C PRO A 397 14.80 17.30 9.95
N GLY A 398 14.53 16.94 11.21
CA GLY A 398 14.20 15.57 11.60
C GLY A 398 12.84 15.13 11.08
N THR A 399 11.83 15.98 11.25
CA THR A 399 10.49 15.73 10.72
C THR A 399 10.49 15.65 9.18
N ARG A 400 11.22 16.54 8.49
CA ARG A 400 11.40 16.47 7.03
C ARG A 400 12.02 15.15 6.57
N LEU A 401 13.05 14.66 7.26
CA LEU A 401 13.67 13.37 6.96
C LEU A 401 12.65 12.22 7.04
N LEU A 402 11.83 12.19 8.10
CA LEU A 402 10.78 11.18 8.26
C LEU A 402 9.72 11.28 7.17
N VAL A 403 9.24 12.49 6.86
CA VAL A 403 8.22 12.70 5.82
C VAL A 403 8.72 12.26 4.44
N ASN A 404 9.98 12.54 4.12
CA ASN A 404 10.59 12.09 2.87
C ASN A 404 10.68 10.55 2.80
N ASP A 405 11.02 9.89 3.91
CA ASP A 405 11.18 8.44 3.97
C ASP A 405 9.85 7.66 3.92
N VAL A 406 8.71 8.30 4.25
CA VAL A 406 7.38 7.70 4.04
C VAL A 406 6.82 7.95 2.63
N GLY A 407 7.50 8.75 1.81
CA GLY A 407 7.24 8.89 0.37
C GLY A 407 5.84 9.38 0.01
N GLY A 408 5.24 10.24 0.84
CA GLY A 408 3.91 10.80 0.58
C GLY A 408 2.73 9.86 0.85
N HIS A 409 2.95 8.72 1.52
CA HIS A 409 1.88 7.79 1.87
C HIS A 409 1.00 8.37 2.98
N ALA A 410 -0.26 8.70 2.66
CA ALA A 410 -1.14 9.46 3.54
C ALA A 410 -1.29 8.83 4.93
N GLY A 411 -1.58 7.53 5.01
CA GLY A 411 -1.71 6.83 6.30
C GLY A 411 -0.42 6.75 7.11
N ALA A 412 0.76 6.91 6.47
CA ALA A 412 2.03 6.98 7.17
C ALA A 412 2.31 8.38 7.70
N ILE A 413 2.01 9.42 6.91
CA ILE A 413 2.08 10.81 7.36
C ILE A 413 1.13 11.06 8.54
N GLU A 414 -0.07 10.48 8.53
CA GLU A 414 -0.99 10.52 9.67
C GLU A 414 -0.36 9.89 10.91
N THR A 415 0.35 8.77 10.76
CA THR A 415 1.05 8.10 11.88
C THR A 415 2.13 9.00 12.47
N ILE A 416 2.89 9.74 11.63
CA ILE A 416 3.87 10.73 12.07
C ILE A 416 3.18 11.84 12.87
N ALA A 417 2.10 12.42 12.32
CA ALA A 417 1.37 13.51 12.96
C ALA A 417 0.77 13.09 14.31
N GLU A 418 0.19 11.89 14.37
CA GLU A 418 -0.38 11.30 15.59
C GLU A 418 0.69 11.02 16.66
N GLU A 419 1.87 10.54 16.26
CA GLU A 419 2.99 10.30 17.17
C GLU A 419 3.54 11.62 17.73
N LEU A 420 3.83 12.60 16.86
CA LEU A 420 4.34 13.91 17.28
C LEU A 420 3.36 14.66 18.19
N ALA A 421 2.05 14.49 17.98
CA ALA A 421 1.04 15.11 18.83
C ALA A 421 1.14 14.68 20.30
N GLN A 422 1.64 13.48 20.60
CA GLN A 422 1.81 12.98 21.97
C GLN A 422 2.88 13.73 22.77
N TYR A 423 3.79 14.40 22.07
CA TYR A 423 4.92 15.11 22.67
C TYR A 423 4.73 16.62 22.72
N ARG A 424 3.56 17.18 22.36
CA ARG A 424 3.32 18.64 22.43
C ARG A 424 3.58 19.24 23.82
N ASN A 425 3.35 18.46 24.88
CA ASN A 425 3.53 18.86 26.28
C ASN A 425 4.62 18.05 27.01
N ARG A 426 5.49 17.35 26.27
CA ARG A 426 6.55 16.48 26.83
C ARG A 426 7.86 16.73 26.07
N SER A 427 8.97 16.25 26.62
CA SER A 427 10.21 16.19 25.84
C SER A 427 9.98 15.26 24.64
N GLN A 428 10.25 15.75 23.44
CA GLN A 428 10.26 14.89 22.26
C GLN A 428 11.39 13.86 22.39
N PRO A 429 11.17 12.62 21.91
CA PRO A 429 12.22 11.63 21.80
C PRO A 429 13.27 12.10 20.78
N ASN A 430 14.45 11.48 20.80
CA ASN A 430 15.40 11.71 19.71
C ASN A 430 14.84 11.12 18.40
N ILE A 431 15.42 11.53 17.26
CA ILE A 431 14.88 11.15 15.93
C ILE A 431 14.90 9.63 15.70
N THR A 432 15.89 8.92 16.25
CA THR A 432 16.01 7.46 16.16
C THR A 432 14.89 6.75 16.92
N GLU A 433 14.57 7.21 18.14
CA GLU A 433 13.45 6.72 18.94
C GLU A 433 12.11 7.02 18.24
N LEU A 434 11.94 8.23 17.72
CA LEU A 434 10.76 8.62 16.97
C LEU A 434 10.54 7.74 15.73
N ALA A 435 11.60 7.50 14.94
CA ALA A 435 11.55 6.65 13.76
C ALA A 435 11.15 5.20 14.09
N ASN A 436 11.70 4.64 15.17
CA ASN A 436 11.32 3.29 15.64
C ASN A 436 9.86 3.23 16.10
N ALA A 437 9.37 4.25 16.82
CA ALA A 437 7.98 4.31 17.27
C ALA A 437 7.01 4.38 16.09
N ILE A 438 7.33 5.20 15.08
CA ILE A 438 6.58 5.26 13.82
C ILE A 438 6.59 3.90 13.12
N LEU A 439 7.77 3.30 12.95
CA LEU A 439 7.91 1.99 12.31
C LEU A 439 7.05 0.92 13.00
N PHE A 440 7.08 0.86 14.33
CA PHE A 440 6.28 -0.08 15.12
C PHE A 440 4.77 0.12 14.91
N LYS A 441 4.30 1.38 14.91
CA LYS A 441 2.89 1.69 14.62
C LYS A 441 2.48 1.33 13.20
N LEU A 442 3.37 1.51 12.23
CA LEU A 442 3.13 1.09 10.85
C LEU A 442 3.12 -0.43 10.72
N GLU A 443 4.01 -1.14 11.42
CA GLU A 443 4.03 -2.60 11.48
C GLU A 443 2.69 -3.15 11.98
N ASP A 444 2.19 -2.62 13.11
CA ASP A 444 0.90 -3.01 13.67
C ASP A 444 -0.26 -2.71 12.71
N ARG A 445 -0.30 -1.49 12.15
CA ARG A 445 -1.37 -1.02 11.26
C ARG A 445 -1.44 -1.80 9.94
N TYR A 446 -0.31 -2.27 9.42
CA TYR A 446 -0.22 -2.94 8.11
C TYR A 446 0.21 -4.42 8.23
N HIS A 447 0.14 -5.01 9.43
CA HIS A 447 0.54 -6.39 9.68
C HIS A 447 -0.15 -7.39 8.73
N GLU A 448 -1.45 -7.24 8.47
CA GLU A 448 -2.19 -8.12 7.55
C GLU A 448 -1.62 -8.09 6.12
N VAL A 449 -1.24 -6.90 5.64
CA VAL A 449 -0.65 -6.71 4.29
C VAL A 449 0.71 -7.39 4.21
N ILE A 450 1.54 -7.21 5.23
CA ILE A 450 2.88 -7.81 5.29
C ILE A 450 2.78 -9.33 5.40
N SER A 451 1.88 -9.81 6.26
CA SER A 451 1.61 -11.24 6.42
C SER A 451 1.06 -11.87 5.14
N MET A 452 0.26 -11.15 4.35
CA MET A 452 -0.22 -11.61 3.05
C MET A 452 0.93 -11.78 2.05
N MET A 453 1.91 -10.88 2.03
CA MET A 453 3.07 -11.01 1.15
C MET A 453 3.99 -12.17 1.57
N GLY A 454 4.08 -12.50 2.86
CA GLY A 454 4.72 -13.74 3.34
C GLY A 454 6.10 -14.02 2.73
N GLU A 455 6.27 -15.22 2.16
CA GLU A 455 7.52 -15.65 1.52
C GLU A 455 7.78 -14.95 0.18
N ASP A 456 6.76 -14.34 -0.45
CA ASP A 456 6.93 -13.57 -1.71
C ASP A 456 7.72 -12.26 -1.50
N LEU A 457 7.98 -11.85 -0.25
CA LEU A 457 8.90 -10.75 0.04
C LEU A 457 10.33 -11.04 -0.43
N LEU A 458 10.76 -12.30 -0.43
CA LEU A 458 12.11 -12.70 -0.83
C LEU A 458 12.45 -12.34 -2.28
N PRO A 459 11.59 -12.60 -3.28
CA PRO A 459 11.81 -12.11 -4.64
C PRO A 459 11.48 -10.62 -4.84
N VAL A 460 10.54 -10.04 -4.08
CA VAL A 460 10.11 -8.64 -4.23
C VAL A 460 11.18 -7.64 -3.78
N VAL A 461 11.74 -7.86 -2.59
CA VAL A 461 12.66 -6.91 -1.96
C VAL A 461 13.91 -6.67 -2.83
N PRO A 462 14.59 -7.69 -3.39
CA PRO A 462 15.70 -7.49 -4.34
C PRO A 462 15.34 -6.65 -5.56
N ILE A 463 14.17 -6.84 -6.14
CA ILE A 463 13.73 -6.08 -7.33
C ILE A 463 13.63 -4.59 -7.01
N ILE A 464 13.04 -4.25 -5.86
CA ILE A 464 12.93 -2.87 -5.37
C ILE A 464 14.31 -2.29 -5.11
N LEU A 465 15.14 -3.02 -4.35
CA LEU A 465 16.49 -2.60 -3.95
C LEU A 465 17.42 -2.40 -5.15
N SER A 466 17.28 -3.24 -6.18
CA SER A 466 18.13 -3.23 -7.37
C SER A 466 17.63 -2.30 -8.47
N ARG A 467 16.41 -1.74 -8.34
CA ARG A 467 15.67 -1.11 -9.45
C ARG A 467 15.74 -1.98 -10.71
N GLN A 468 15.49 -3.28 -10.56
CA GLN A 468 15.40 -4.17 -11.70
C GLN A 468 14.19 -3.77 -12.57
N PRO A 469 14.38 -3.55 -13.88
CA PRO A 469 13.25 -3.33 -14.78
C PRO A 469 12.32 -4.55 -14.77
N VAL A 470 11.02 -4.31 -14.58
CA VAL A 470 9.97 -5.34 -14.64
C VAL A 470 8.86 -4.90 -15.59
N ARG A 471 8.12 -5.87 -16.14
CA ARG A 471 6.95 -5.59 -16.98
C ARG A 471 5.70 -5.55 -16.12
N LEU A 472 4.82 -4.59 -16.40
CA LEU A 472 3.59 -4.39 -15.63
C LEU A 472 2.71 -5.65 -15.54
N GLN A 473 2.61 -6.45 -16.61
CA GLN A 473 1.76 -7.65 -16.67
C GLN A 473 2.51 -8.97 -16.41
N SER A 474 3.83 -8.95 -16.16
CA SER A 474 4.56 -10.18 -15.86
C SER A 474 4.40 -10.59 -14.40
N SER A 475 4.58 -11.87 -14.12
CA SER A 475 4.87 -12.33 -12.76
C SER A 475 6.21 -11.76 -12.32
N ILE A 476 6.35 -11.63 -11.01
CA ILE A 476 7.61 -11.26 -10.41
C ILE A 476 8.63 -12.38 -10.63
N PRO A 477 9.84 -12.08 -11.12
CA PRO A 477 10.90 -13.08 -11.21
C PRO A 477 11.08 -13.83 -9.87
N GLY A 478 10.95 -15.15 -9.89
CA GLY A 478 11.05 -15.99 -8.70
C GLY A 478 9.78 -16.09 -7.83
N SER A 479 8.64 -15.56 -8.29
CA SER A 479 7.32 -15.70 -7.64
C SER A 479 6.21 -15.91 -8.67
N ASP A 480 5.11 -16.53 -8.26
CA ASP A 480 3.89 -16.64 -9.07
C ASP A 480 3.03 -15.36 -9.00
N LEU A 481 3.38 -14.42 -8.11
CA LEU A 481 2.65 -13.16 -7.96
C LEU A 481 2.88 -12.23 -9.14
N ARG A 482 1.77 -11.75 -9.70
CA ARG A 482 1.78 -10.59 -10.61
C ARG A 482 2.00 -9.28 -9.85
N LEU A 483 2.64 -8.32 -10.50
CA LEU A 483 2.92 -6.99 -9.95
C LEU A 483 1.67 -6.27 -9.40
N GLY A 484 0.52 -6.49 -10.04
CA GLY A 484 -0.76 -5.96 -9.58
C GLY A 484 -1.15 -6.43 -8.19
N HIS A 485 -0.80 -7.66 -7.77
CA HIS A 485 -1.09 -8.18 -6.42
C HIS A 485 -0.23 -7.53 -5.34
N ILE A 486 0.92 -6.98 -5.70
CA ILE A 486 1.92 -6.45 -4.76
C ILE A 486 1.85 -4.94 -4.60
N THR A 487 1.43 -4.24 -5.66
CA THR A 487 1.15 -2.78 -5.60
C THR A 487 -0.24 -2.49 -5.04
N ALA A 488 -1.15 -3.44 -5.23
CA ALA A 488 -2.50 -3.48 -4.71
C ALA A 488 -2.68 -3.04 -3.24
N PRO A 489 -1.90 -3.56 -2.26
CA PRO A 489 -2.01 -3.16 -0.87
C PRO A 489 -1.59 -1.71 -0.58
N GLY A 490 -0.97 -1.03 -1.56
CA GLY A 490 -0.75 0.43 -1.56
C GLY A 490 0.57 0.88 -0.92
N LEU A 491 1.32 -0.06 -0.35
CA LEU A 491 2.65 0.21 0.21
C LEU A 491 3.71 0.42 -0.88
N LEU A 492 3.50 -0.22 -2.03
CA LEU A 492 4.42 -0.25 -3.17
C LEU A 492 3.71 0.28 -4.41
N TRP A 493 4.44 0.90 -5.33
CA TRP A 493 3.88 1.32 -6.62
C TRP A 493 4.81 0.99 -7.78
N PHE A 494 4.24 1.00 -8.99
CA PHE A 494 4.98 0.86 -10.22
C PHE A 494 5.25 2.23 -10.85
N GLU A 495 6.52 2.53 -11.08
CA GLU A 495 7.01 3.71 -11.78
C GLU A 495 7.35 3.34 -13.22
N LYS A 496 6.61 3.88 -14.20
CA LYS A 496 6.88 3.63 -15.63
C LYS A 496 8.23 4.22 -16.03
N ALA A 497 9.02 3.49 -16.82
CA ALA A 497 10.25 4.03 -17.40
C ALA A 497 9.93 5.04 -18.53
N GLU A 498 10.59 6.21 -18.51
CA GLU A 498 10.34 7.33 -19.45
C GLU A 498 10.60 6.95 -20.92
N GLU A 499 11.54 6.04 -21.20
CA GLU A 499 11.94 5.64 -22.56
C GLU A 499 10.99 4.65 -23.24
N ALA A 500 9.90 4.23 -22.58
CA ALA A 500 8.89 3.39 -23.23
C ALA A 500 8.06 4.23 -24.21
N TYR A 501 8.58 4.37 -25.44
CA TYR A 501 7.94 4.94 -26.64
C TYR A 501 6.59 4.31 -27.01
N ASP A 502 6.16 3.29 -26.27
CA ASP A 502 4.91 2.62 -26.52
C ASP A 502 3.78 3.31 -25.75
N SER A 503 2.73 3.60 -26.52
CA SER A 503 1.54 4.40 -26.20
C SER A 503 1.08 4.34 -24.74
N GLN A 504 0.41 5.39 -24.28
CA GLN A 504 -0.20 5.56 -22.95
C GLN A 504 -1.12 4.41 -22.46
N TYR A 505 -1.25 3.33 -23.24
CA TYR A 505 -2.03 2.12 -22.96
C TYR A 505 -1.29 0.81 -23.32
N SER A 506 0.03 0.79 -23.50
CA SER A 506 0.72 -0.43 -23.91
C SER A 506 0.65 -1.51 -22.80
N TYR A 507 0.06 -2.64 -23.16
CA TYR A 507 -0.20 -3.81 -22.32
C TYR A 507 1.09 -4.46 -21.74
N GLY A 508 2.28 -3.94 -22.05
CA GLY A 508 3.59 -4.48 -21.67
C GLY A 508 4.60 -3.44 -21.20
N ALA A 509 4.15 -2.29 -20.67
CA ALA A 509 5.05 -1.23 -20.22
C ALA A 509 6.12 -1.73 -19.23
N TRP A 510 7.37 -1.31 -19.46
CA TRP A 510 8.49 -1.50 -18.56
C TRP A 510 8.54 -0.39 -17.51
N GLY A 511 9.03 -0.74 -16.33
CA GLY A 511 9.19 0.19 -15.22
C GLY A 511 9.80 -0.48 -14.01
N TYR A 512 9.63 0.14 -12.86
CA TYR A 512 10.29 -0.21 -11.62
C TYR A 512 9.26 -0.36 -10.50
N LEU A 513 9.42 -1.38 -9.67
CA LEU A 513 8.69 -1.47 -8.41
C LEU A 513 9.40 -0.59 -7.38
N VAL A 514 8.66 0.29 -6.73
CA VAL A 514 9.22 1.30 -5.82
C VAL A 514 8.57 1.18 -4.45
N ALA A 515 9.40 1.27 -3.42
CA ALA A 515 9.01 1.39 -2.02
C ALA A 515 9.62 2.65 -1.41
N PRO A 516 8.87 3.43 -0.62
CA PRO A 516 9.43 4.39 0.32
C PRO A 516 10.36 3.69 1.32
N TYR A 517 11.34 4.45 1.82
CA TYR A 517 12.38 3.91 2.69
C TYR A 517 11.82 3.26 3.96
N ILE A 518 10.80 3.86 4.60
CA ILE A 518 10.19 3.30 5.81
C ILE A 518 9.58 1.92 5.55
N TRP A 519 8.96 1.72 4.38
CA TRP A 519 8.34 0.46 4.01
C TRP A 519 9.39 -0.56 3.66
N LEU A 520 10.46 -0.15 2.98
CA LEU A 520 11.60 -1.02 2.72
C LEU A 520 12.25 -1.52 4.03
N TRP A 521 12.41 -0.63 5.01
CA TRP A 521 12.90 -1.00 6.34
C TRP A 521 11.98 -2.02 7.01
N LEU A 522 10.67 -1.79 6.95
CA LEU A 522 9.67 -2.71 7.49
C LEU A 522 9.69 -4.09 6.81
N LEU A 523 9.74 -4.11 5.47
CA LEU A 523 9.82 -5.34 4.68
C LEU A 523 11.10 -6.12 4.97
N ALA A 524 12.25 -5.45 5.07
CA ALA A 524 13.53 -6.07 5.42
C ALA A 524 13.50 -6.75 6.79
N ARG A 525 12.81 -6.15 7.79
CA ARG A 525 12.62 -6.76 9.12
C ARG A 525 11.64 -7.93 9.12
N SER A 526 10.68 -7.91 8.20
CA SER A 526 9.63 -8.92 8.06
C SER A 526 10.07 -10.14 7.26
N LEU A 527 11.27 -10.12 6.66
CA LEU A 527 11.79 -11.26 5.92
C LEU A 527 11.92 -12.50 6.81
N PRO A 528 11.58 -13.69 6.29
CA PRO A 528 11.62 -14.93 7.07
C PRO A 528 13.00 -15.13 7.74
N PRO A 529 13.05 -15.58 9.00
CA PRO A 529 14.30 -15.80 9.72
C PRO A 529 15.11 -17.01 9.22
N ARG A 530 14.85 -17.52 8.00
CA ARG A 530 15.64 -18.60 7.40
C ARG A 530 17.10 -18.16 7.28
N ASN A 531 17.91 -18.60 8.23
CA ASN A 531 19.30 -18.18 8.46
C ASN A 531 20.30 -18.57 7.34
N THR A 532 19.82 -19.07 6.20
CA THR A 532 20.64 -19.49 5.06
C THR A 532 20.54 -18.57 3.84
N GLU A 533 19.58 -17.65 3.77
CA GLU A 533 19.46 -16.76 2.62
C GLU A 533 20.37 -15.53 2.76
N ARG A 534 21.34 -15.44 1.84
CA ARG A 534 22.37 -14.39 1.75
C ARG A 534 21.79 -12.98 1.85
N LEU A 535 20.68 -12.72 1.16
CA LEU A 535 19.97 -11.44 1.19
C LEU A 535 19.49 -11.07 2.59
N CYS A 536 18.89 -12.00 3.32
CA CYS A 536 18.38 -11.76 4.67
C CYS A 536 19.52 -11.38 5.63
N ARG A 537 20.71 -11.98 5.47
CA ARG A 537 21.89 -11.60 6.27
C ARG A 537 22.34 -10.18 5.94
N LEU A 538 22.47 -9.88 4.64
CA LEU A 538 22.88 -8.56 4.16
C LEU A 538 21.93 -7.45 4.64
N LEU A 539 20.61 -7.68 4.56
CA LEU A 539 19.62 -6.69 5.00
C LEU A 539 19.54 -6.53 6.53
N LYS A 540 19.90 -7.57 7.30
CA LYS A 540 20.02 -7.47 8.77
C LYS A 540 21.25 -6.68 9.19
N GLU A 541 22.34 -6.81 8.43
CA GLU A 541 23.57 -6.04 8.63
C GLU A 541 23.45 -4.61 8.10
N TRP A 542 22.51 -4.36 7.18
CA TRP A 542 22.21 -3.04 6.67
C TRP A 542 21.58 -2.15 7.75
N GLU A 543 22.25 -1.06 8.12
CA GLU A 543 21.78 -0.13 9.14
C GLU A 543 20.68 0.78 8.59
N PHE A 544 19.41 0.37 8.74
CA PHE A 544 18.28 1.18 8.27
C PHE A 544 17.97 2.40 9.15
N ASN A 545 18.36 2.39 10.43
CA ASN A 545 18.04 3.45 11.39
C ASN A 545 19.18 4.48 11.53
N ASP A 546 19.55 5.07 10.41
CA ASP A 546 20.62 6.05 10.28
C ASP A 546 20.19 7.50 10.56
N TYR A 547 18.92 7.72 10.94
CA TYR A 547 18.30 9.04 11.09
C TYR A 547 19.11 10.03 11.93
N GLN A 548 19.75 9.59 13.01
CA GLN A 548 20.57 10.47 13.86
C GLN A 548 21.81 10.99 13.12
N GLN A 549 22.43 10.15 12.28
CA GLN A 549 23.55 10.53 11.43
C GLN A 549 23.09 11.50 10.33
N LEU A 550 21.94 11.21 9.69
CA LEU A 550 21.34 12.10 8.68
C LEU A 550 21.04 13.48 9.25
N LEU A 551 20.42 13.52 10.44
CA LEU A 551 20.08 14.76 11.11
C LEU A 551 21.34 15.56 11.48
N HIS A 552 22.40 14.89 11.95
CA HIS A 552 23.66 15.55 12.21
C HIS A 552 24.23 16.18 10.94
N LEU A 553 24.22 15.48 9.81
CA LEU A 553 24.76 16.02 8.56
C LEU A 553 23.98 17.23 8.04
N GLN A 554 22.67 17.28 8.29
CA GLN A 554 21.85 18.42 7.91
C GLN A 554 21.96 19.63 8.84
N THR A 555 22.31 19.41 10.13
CA THR A 555 22.16 20.45 11.17
C THR A 555 23.41 20.70 12.01
N SER A 556 24.43 19.87 11.86
CA SER A 556 25.60 19.76 12.74
C SER A 556 25.26 19.46 14.21
N LYS A 557 24.04 18.97 14.51
CA LYS A 557 23.59 18.63 15.87
C LYS A 557 23.65 17.12 16.13
N GLY A 558 24.07 16.72 17.33
CA GLY A 558 24.23 15.31 17.70
C GLY A 558 25.62 14.75 17.33
N HIS A 559 25.78 13.43 17.36
CA HIS A 559 27.06 12.77 17.05
C HIS A 559 27.06 12.24 15.62
N ALA A 560 27.84 12.82 14.72
CA ALA A 560 28.27 12.11 13.53
C ALA A 560 29.33 11.10 13.95
N GLY A 561 29.06 9.82 13.78
CA GLY A 561 30.16 8.88 13.62
C GLY A 561 31.12 9.37 12.54
N LYS A 562 32.39 8.95 12.60
CA LYS A 562 33.38 9.30 11.57
C LYS A 562 32.93 8.69 10.24
N THR A 563 32.43 9.52 9.32
CA THR A 563 32.09 9.10 7.96
C THR A 563 33.28 9.47 7.07
N THR A 564 33.77 8.57 6.24
CA THR A 564 34.92 8.81 5.35
C THR A 564 34.49 8.62 3.91
N TRP A 565 35.30 9.10 2.95
CA TRP A 565 35.04 8.80 1.53
C TRP A 565 34.98 7.29 1.26
N GLN A 566 35.76 6.51 2.01
CA GLN A 566 35.73 5.05 1.94
C GLN A 566 34.37 4.45 2.36
N ASN A 567 33.57 5.15 3.17
CA ASN A 567 32.19 4.73 3.46
C ASN A 567 31.31 4.82 2.20
N PHE A 568 31.52 5.80 1.31
CA PHE A 568 30.81 5.87 0.03
C PHE A 568 31.24 4.75 -0.92
N GLU A 569 32.55 4.46 -1.00
CA GLU A 569 33.07 3.33 -1.78
C GLU A 569 32.50 1.99 -1.28
N THR A 570 32.45 1.82 0.04
CA THR A 570 31.87 0.65 0.70
C THR A 570 30.36 0.55 0.41
N PHE A 571 29.63 1.66 0.50
CA PHE A 571 28.21 1.72 0.14
C PHE A 571 27.99 1.28 -1.31
N CYS A 572 28.79 1.77 -2.26
CA CYS A 572 28.70 1.37 -3.67
C CYS A 572 28.98 -0.13 -3.86
N CYS A 573 29.93 -0.71 -3.11
CA CYS A 573 30.18 -2.16 -3.14
C CYS A 573 28.94 -2.94 -2.70
N TYR A 574 28.38 -2.62 -1.54
CA TYR A 574 27.19 -3.32 -1.05
C TYR A 574 25.97 -3.07 -1.93
N PHE A 575 25.82 -1.87 -2.49
CA PHE A 575 24.75 -1.59 -3.45
C PHE A 575 24.88 -2.44 -4.72
N ARG A 576 26.10 -2.65 -5.22
CA ARG A 576 26.34 -3.56 -6.36
C ARG A 576 26.05 -5.03 -6.00
N ILE A 577 26.34 -5.45 -4.77
CA ILE A 577 25.95 -6.76 -4.23
C ILE A 577 24.42 -6.89 -4.20
N LEU A 578 23.71 -5.89 -3.67
CA LEU A 578 22.25 -5.85 -3.65
C LEU A 578 21.68 -5.98 -5.06
N ARG A 579 22.24 -5.26 -6.03
CA ARG A 579 21.83 -5.35 -7.44
C ARG A 579 21.97 -6.75 -8.03
N SER A 580 23.02 -7.50 -7.69
CA SER A 580 23.18 -8.88 -8.14
C SER A 580 22.10 -9.84 -7.63
N SER A 581 21.45 -9.49 -6.51
CA SER A 581 20.42 -10.32 -5.88
C SER A 581 19.05 -10.22 -6.57
N GLY A 582 18.83 -9.22 -7.44
CA GLY A 582 17.61 -9.12 -8.27
C GLY A 582 17.56 -10.18 -9.38
N PHE A 583 18.70 -10.75 -9.74
CA PHE A 583 18.81 -11.73 -10.82
C PHE A 583 19.21 -13.09 -10.27
N SER A 584 18.84 -14.16 -10.97
CA SER A 584 19.23 -15.52 -10.62
C SER A 584 20.73 -15.72 -10.77
N ASP A 585 21.31 -16.65 -10.00
CA ASP A 585 22.73 -16.99 -10.17
C ASP A 585 22.92 -17.63 -11.54
N ARG A 586 23.94 -17.19 -12.28
CA ARG A 586 24.25 -17.61 -13.66
C ARG A 586 23.23 -17.20 -14.71
N GLU A 587 22.30 -16.31 -14.38
CA GLU A 587 21.40 -15.70 -15.37
C GLU A 587 22.20 -14.81 -16.33
N GLU A 588 21.93 -14.95 -17.62
CA GLU A 588 22.42 -14.01 -18.64
C GLU A 588 21.60 -12.73 -18.60
N VAL A 589 22.26 -11.63 -18.30
CA VAL A 589 21.63 -10.32 -18.12
C VAL A 589 22.35 -9.29 -18.98
N GLU A 590 21.60 -8.37 -19.57
CA GLU A 590 22.21 -7.23 -20.25
C GLU A 590 22.93 -6.35 -19.21
N PHE A 591 24.15 -5.90 -19.52
CA PHE A 591 24.94 -5.09 -18.59
C PHE A 591 24.20 -3.82 -18.14
N ARG A 592 23.39 -3.24 -19.04
CA ARG A 592 22.52 -2.09 -18.71
C ARG A 592 21.46 -2.37 -17.66
N CYS A 593 20.99 -3.61 -17.52
CA CYS A 593 20.05 -3.97 -16.45
C CYS A 593 20.72 -3.92 -15.07
N LEU A 594 22.02 -4.26 -14.98
CA LEU A 594 22.79 -4.20 -13.74
C LEU A 594 23.08 -2.76 -13.30
N HIS A 595 23.08 -1.80 -14.22
CA HIS A 595 23.28 -0.37 -13.94
C HIS A 595 22.08 0.50 -14.31
N SER A 596 20.87 -0.07 -14.29
CA SER A 596 19.61 0.65 -14.54
C SER A 596 19.52 1.97 -13.74
N GLY A 597 19.03 3.02 -14.38
CA GLY A 597 18.86 4.34 -13.75
C GLY A 597 20.12 5.20 -13.67
N CYS A 598 21.25 4.75 -14.22
CA CYS A 598 22.41 5.62 -14.42
C CYS A 598 22.06 6.73 -15.42
N LYS A 599 22.66 7.91 -15.28
CA LYS A 599 22.44 9.04 -16.20
C LYS A 599 22.74 8.65 -17.64
N LYS A 600 23.87 7.96 -17.84
CA LYS A 600 24.33 7.52 -19.14
C LYS A 600 25.11 6.24 -19.01
N LEU A 601 24.80 5.29 -19.87
CA LEU A 601 25.56 4.06 -20.04
C LEU A 601 25.76 3.84 -21.52
N ARG A 602 27.03 3.83 -21.93
CA ARG A 602 27.41 3.48 -23.29
C ARG A 602 27.94 2.05 -23.30
N ASP A 603 27.25 1.20 -24.04
CA ASP A 603 27.64 -0.17 -24.30
C ASP A 603 27.21 -0.50 -25.75
N ASP A 604 28.09 -0.16 -26.69
CA ASP A 604 27.78 -0.18 -28.13
C ASP A 604 27.47 -1.59 -28.66
N LYS A 605 27.81 -2.63 -27.88
CA LYS A 605 27.63 -4.04 -28.22
C LYS A 605 26.48 -4.70 -27.46
N GLU A 606 25.76 -3.95 -26.62
CA GLU A 606 24.67 -4.47 -25.77
C GLU A 606 25.10 -5.76 -25.05
N ALA A 607 26.22 -5.67 -24.33
CA ALA A 607 26.89 -6.82 -23.76
C ALA A 607 25.98 -7.57 -22.78
N VAL A 608 25.91 -8.87 -22.98
CA VAL A 608 25.29 -9.82 -22.05
C VAL A 608 26.37 -10.37 -21.13
N VAL A 609 26.07 -10.37 -19.83
CA VAL A 609 26.96 -10.86 -18.77
C VAL A 609 26.27 -11.92 -17.94
N VAL A 610 27.06 -12.85 -17.41
CA VAL A 610 26.56 -13.89 -16.51
C VAL A 610 26.52 -13.33 -15.08
N ASN A 611 25.32 -13.11 -14.55
CA ASN A 611 25.11 -12.67 -13.18
C ASN A 611 25.66 -13.72 -12.19
N ARG A 612 26.22 -13.24 -11.07
CA ARG A 612 26.70 -14.07 -9.97
C ARG A 612 26.17 -13.51 -8.67
N ARG A 613 25.86 -14.35 -7.70
CA ARG A 613 25.57 -13.88 -6.33
C ARG A 613 26.86 -13.38 -5.66
N LEU A 614 26.96 -12.07 -5.44
CA LEU A 614 28.21 -11.42 -5.03
C LEU A 614 28.39 -11.27 -3.51
N ASP A 615 29.57 -11.61 -3.00
CA ASP A 615 30.10 -11.38 -1.65
C ASP A 615 30.92 -10.10 -1.56
N TYR A 616 31.04 -9.55 -0.35
CA TYR A 616 31.94 -8.43 -0.06
C TYR A 616 33.34 -8.96 0.28
N ALA A 617 34.37 -8.29 -0.23
CA ALA A 617 35.76 -8.51 0.14
C ALA A 617 36.51 -7.19 0.22
N GLU A 618 37.43 -7.05 1.17
CA GLU A 618 38.33 -5.89 1.24
C GLU A 618 39.77 -6.32 0.94
N ALA A 619 40.41 -5.65 0.00
CA ALA A 619 41.80 -5.89 -0.36
C ALA A 619 42.75 -5.42 0.76
N ALA A 620 43.76 -6.26 1.09
CA ALA A 620 44.80 -5.91 2.05
C ALA A 620 45.81 -4.88 1.50
N HIS A 621 45.89 -4.76 0.17
CA HIS A 621 46.85 -3.91 -0.54
C HIS A 621 46.16 -3.16 -1.68
N GLN A 622 46.84 -2.16 -2.24
CA GLN A 622 46.37 -1.47 -3.44
C GLN A 622 46.68 -2.33 -4.66
N TYR A 623 45.65 -2.66 -5.44
CA TYR A 623 45.80 -3.42 -6.68
C TYR A 623 45.45 -2.59 -7.90
N SER A 624 46.10 -2.92 -9.03
CA SER A 624 45.60 -2.50 -10.34
C SER A 624 44.30 -3.25 -10.63
N THR A 625 43.26 -2.51 -11.01
CA THR A 625 41.91 -3.04 -11.27
C THR A 625 41.69 -3.41 -12.73
N LYS A 626 42.71 -3.32 -13.58
CA LYS A 626 42.64 -3.73 -14.99
C LYS A 626 42.72 -5.26 -15.08
N ALA A 627 41.91 -5.88 -15.94
CA ALA A 627 41.79 -7.35 -16.02
C ALA A 627 43.13 -8.12 -16.12
N THR A 628 44.13 -7.53 -16.79
CA THR A 628 45.41 -8.18 -17.09
C THR A 628 46.46 -8.08 -15.98
N SER A 629 46.19 -7.37 -14.87
CA SER A 629 47.24 -6.90 -13.96
C SER A 629 47.36 -7.68 -12.63
N ALA A 630 46.24 -8.14 -12.06
CA ALA A 630 46.23 -8.78 -10.74
C ALA A 630 45.23 -9.95 -10.71
N LYS A 631 45.77 -11.17 -10.58
CA LYS A 631 44.99 -12.41 -10.50
C LYS A 631 44.72 -12.80 -9.04
N ASP A 632 45.78 -12.82 -8.23
CA ASP A 632 45.71 -13.17 -6.82
C ASP A 632 45.57 -11.89 -5.97
N ILE A 633 44.43 -11.76 -5.30
CA ILE A 633 44.11 -10.62 -4.45
C ILE A 633 44.12 -11.08 -3.00
N VAL A 634 45.11 -10.64 -2.23
CA VAL A 634 45.12 -10.84 -0.77
C VAL A 634 44.06 -9.94 -0.15
N THR A 635 43.09 -10.55 0.53
CA THR A 635 42.02 -9.87 1.27
C THR A 635 42.31 -9.84 2.76
N LYS A 636 41.66 -8.94 3.50
CA LYS A 636 41.83 -8.82 4.95
C LYS A 636 41.28 -10.01 5.72
N ASP A 637 40.10 -10.50 5.33
CA ASP A 637 39.31 -11.42 6.17
C ASP A 637 39.14 -12.83 5.59
N ILE A 638 39.34 -13.00 4.27
CA ILE A 638 38.96 -14.22 3.52
C ILE A 638 40.15 -14.95 2.89
N GLY A 639 41.37 -14.42 3.06
CA GLY A 639 42.58 -14.96 2.45
C GLY A 639 42.82 -14.46 1.02
N THR A 640 43.49 -15.25 0.19
CA THR A 640 43.79 -14.87 -1.20
C THR A 640 42.69 -15.33 -2.14
N LEU A 641 42.11 -14.39 -2.88
CA LEU A 641 41.13 -14.65 -3.93
C LEU A 641 41.80 -14.68 -5.31
N ASP A 642 41.55 -15.75 -6.07
CA ASP A 642 41.86 -15.79 -7.51
C ASP A 642 40.71 -15.13 -8.27
N ALA A 643 40.92 -13.88 -8.65
CA ALA A 643 39.90 -13.05 -9.26
C ALA A 643 39.53 -13.47 -10.70
N GLU A 644 40.29 -14.36 -11.36
CA GLU A 644 39.89 -14.95 -12.65
C GLU A 644 39.06 -16.21 -12.49
N LYS A 645 39.09 -16.87 -11.32
CA LYS A 645 38.28 -18.07 -11.04
C LYS A 645 37.09 -17.81 -10.13
N GLN A 646 37.23 -16.90 -9.17
CA GLN A 646 36.25 -16.60 -8.14
C GLN A 646 35.47 -15.34 -8.49
N LEU A 647 34.49 -15.50 -9.39
CA LEU A 647 33.65 -14.43 -9.96
C LEU A 647 32.52 -13.95 -9.03
N SER A 648 32.55 -14.33 -7.75
CA SER A 648 31.47 -14.12 -6.79
C SER A 648 31.78 -13.04 -5.76
N HIS A 649 32.74 -12.15 -5.99
CA HIS A 649 33.12 -11.12 -5.02
C HIS A 649 33.18 -9.73 -5.66
N VAL A 650 32.62 -8.73 -4.97
CA VAL A 650 32.96 -7.32 -5.15
C VAL A 650 34.09 -7.00 -4.18
N ILE A 651 35.21 -6.54 -4.72
CA ILE A 651 36.43 -6.27 -3.96
C ILE A 651 36.58 -4.76 -3.81
N LEU A 652 36.49 -4.27 -2.57
CA LEU A 652 36.91 -2.93 -2.21
C LEU A 652 38.44 -2.87 -2.24
N ASN A 653 39.00 -1.92 -2.99
CA ASN A 653 40.44 -1.71 -3.07
C ASN A 653 40.94 -1.01 -1.81
N ALA A 654 42.24 -1.12 -1.52
CA ALA A 654 42.80 -0.43 -0.37
C ALA A 654 42.73 1.11 -0.56
N PRO A 655 42.59 1.88 0.53
CA PRO A 655 42.46 3.33 0.47
C PRO A 655 43.54 4.01 -0.39
N SER A 656 43.16 5.09 -1.07
CA SER A 656 44.06 5.91 -1.89
C SER A 656 44.67 5.19 -3.11
N ALA A 657 44.09 4.07 -3.55
CA ALA A 657 44.52 3.40 -4.77
C ALA A 657 44.41 4.33 -5.99
N SER A 658 45.44 4.32 -6.85
CA SER A 658 45.45 5.07 -8.11
C SER A 658 44.54 4.44 -9.19
N ALA A 659 44.14 3.18 -8.99
CA ALA A 659 43.25 2.41 -9.86
C ALA A 659 41.77 2.62 -9.48
N GLY A 660 40.86 1.68 -9.79
CA GLY A 660 39.48 1.72 -9.32
C GLY A 660 39.35 1.53 -7.80
N ASP A 661 38.29 2.09 -7.21
CA ASP A 661 38.04 2.01 -5.77
C ASP A 661 37.41 0.68 -5.40
N PHE A 662 36.64 0.09 -6.32
CA PHE A 662 36.19 -1.30 -6.21
C PHE A 662 36.08 -1.95 -7.57
N PHE A 663 36.13 -3.28 -7.59
CA PHE A 663 36.09 -4.04 -8.83
C PHE A 663 35.59 -5.46 -8.62
N LEU A 664 35.10 -6.07 -9.69
CA LEU A 664 34.74 -7.49 -9.75
C LEU A 664 35.05 -8.04 -11.13
N SER A 665 35.14 -9.37 -11.21
CA SER A 665 35.29 -10.06 -12.49
C SER A 665 33.95 -10.54 -12.99
N ILE A 666 33.70 -10.30 -14.28
CA ILE A 666 32.45 -10.65 -14.94
C ILE A 666 32.75 -11.50 -16.17
N GLN A 667 31.96 -12.55 -16.33
CA GLN A 667 31.96 -13.37 -17.53
C GLN A 667 31.01 -12.73 -18.55
N THR A 668 31.55 -12.23 -19.66
CA THR A 668 30.77 -11.79 -20.81
C THR A 668 30.58 -12.96 -21.76
N ASP A 669 29.38 -13.09 -22.31
CA ASP A 669 29.15 -14.13 -23.30
C ASP A 669 29.70 -13.74 -24.68
N SER A 670 30.06 -14.75 -25.47
CA SER A 670 30.59 -14.52 -26.82
C SER A 670 29.45 -14.11 -27.75
N ALA A 671 29.70 -13.22 -28.71
CA ALA A 671 28.74 -12.95 -29.78
C ALA A 671 28.21 -14.26 -30.41
N PRO A 672 26.94 -14.31 -30.87
CA PRO A 672 26.24 -15.54 -31.28
C PRO A 672 26.90 -16.34 -32.42
N PHE A 673 27.98 -15.84 -33.02
CA PHE A 673 28.68 -16.45 -34.16
C PHE A 673 30.09 -17.00 -33.86
N THR A 674 30.56 -16.95 -32.60
CA THR A 674 31.88 -17.54 -32.23
C THR A 674 31.74 -18.45 -30.99
N PRO A 675 31.58 -19.77 -31.17
CA PRO A 675 31.22 -20.70 -30.08
C PRO A 675 32.39 -21.06 -29.13
N PHE A 676 33.49 -20.32 -29.12
CA PHE A 676 34.67 -20.66 -28.33
C PHE A 676 35.35 -19.41 -27.76
N ARG A 677 34.83 -18.87 -26.65
CA ARG A 677 35.55 -18.37 -25.44
C ARG A 677 34.70 -17.31 -24.73
N SER A 678 34.00 -17.71 -23.67
CA SER A 678 33.56 -16.77 -22.64
C SER A 678 34.77 -15.96 -22.16
N LYS A 679 34.72 -14.63 -22.26
CA LYS A 679 35.79 -13.75 -21.82
C LYS A 679 35.49 -13.25 -20.41
N ILE A 680 36.49 -13.30 -19.54
CA ILE A 680 36.42 -12.66 -18.22
C ILE A 680 37.00 -11.26 -18.36
N VAL A 681 36.21 -10.26 -17.99
CA VAL A 681 36.58 -8.84 -17.96
C VAL A 681 36.34 -8.29 -16.56
N ARG A 682 36.79 -7.06 -16.29
CA ARG A 682 36.49 -6.37 -15.03
C ARG A 682 35.30 -5.43 -15.19
N GLU A 683 34.46 -5.37 -14.18
CA GLU A 683 33.62 -4.21 -13.88
C GLU A 683 34.34 -3.42 -12.79
N VAL A 684 34.60 -2.14 -13.05
CA VAL A 684 35.37 -1.26 -12.17
C VAL A 684 34.54 -0.05 -11.78
N GLY A 685 34.35 0.13 -10.48
CA GLY A 685 33.74 1.32 -9.90
C GLY A 685 34.79 2.31 -9.44
N ARG A 686 34.62 3.58 -9.82
CA ARG A 686 35.42 4.70 -9.32
C ARG A 686 34.51 5.74 -8.70
N CYS A 687 34.67 5.98 -7.41
CA CYS A 687 34.01 7.02 -6.65
C CYS A 687 34.91 8.26 -6.64
N LYS A 688 34.49 9.33 -7.32
CA LYS A 688 35.25 10.57 -7.39
C LYS A 688 34.44 11.78 -6.94
N PHE A 689 35.01 12.53 -6.00
CA PHE A 689 34.59 13.91 -5.76
C PHE A 689 35.28 14.85 -6.77
N VAL A 690 34.50 15.54 -7.60
CA VAL A 690 35.03 16.45 -8.63
C VAL A 690 34.68 17.89 -8.27
N LYS A 691 35.66 18.69 -7.84
CA LYS A 691 35.46 20.11 -7.48
C LYS A 691 35.10 21.01 -8.70
N LYS A 692 35.45 20.61 -9.92
CA LYS A 692 35.14 21.32 -11.18
C LYS A 692 34.04 20.57 -11.96
N LYS A 693 33.47 21.19 -13.00
CA LYS A 693 32.50 20.52 -13.88
C LYS A 693 33.16 19.31 -14.56
N LEU A 694 32.58 18.12 -14.41
CA LEU A 694 33.06 16.91 -15.07
C LEU A 694 32.95 17.07 -16.60
N ASN A 695 34.03 16.74 -17.32
CA ASN A 695 34.06 16.75 -18.79
C ASN A 695 34.56 15.40 -19.33
N ALA A 696 34.44 15.19 -20.64
CA ALA A 696 34.79 13.92 -21.28
C ALA A 696 36.28 13.55 -21.14
N GLU A 697 37.17 14.55 -21.12
CA GLU A 697 38.62 14.35 -20.93
C GLU A 697 38.91 13.79 -19.54
N THR A 698 38.42 14.47 -18.49
CA THR A 698 38.59 14.03 -17.09
C THR A 698 37.98 12.65 -16.86
N TYR A 699 36.81 12.38 -17.46
CA TYR A 699 36.20 11.06 -17.41
C TYR A 699 37.11 10.00 -18.04
N THR A 700 37.64 10.28 -19.22
CA THR A 700 38.52 9.35 -19.97
C THR A 700 39.83 9.11 -19.23
N GLU A 701 40.40 10.13 -18.60
CA GLU A 701 41.58 9.98 -17.74
C GLU A 701 41.32 9.04 -16.56
N GLU A 702 40.22 9.22 -15.83
CA GLU A 702 39.89 8.33 -14.70
C GLU A 702 39.60 6.90 -15.18
N ARG A 703 38.91 6.74 -16.31
CA ARG A 703 38.72 5.42 -16.95
C ARG A 703 40.06 4.77 -17.26
N ASN A 704 40.99 5.49 -17.88
CA ASN A 704 42.29 4.93 -18.31
C ASN A 704 43.20 4.57 -17.12
N LYS A 705 43.03 5.22 -15.96
CA LYS A 705 43.71 4.85 -14.72
C LYS A 705 43.14 3.54 -14.16
N ALA A 706 41.82 3.41 -14.12
CA ALA A 706 41.12 2.35 -13.42
C ALA A 706 40.86 1.08 -14.25
N ALA A 707 40.44 1.22 -15.50
CA ALA A 707 39.92 0.13 -16.33
C ALA A 707 40.80 -0.14 -17.56
N GLY A 708 40.84 -1.39 -18.02
CA GLY A 708 41.40 -1.76 -19.31
C GLY A 708 40.48 -1.36 -20.48
N PRO A 709 40.94 -1.52 -21.74
CA PRO A 709 40.12 -1.19 -22.91
C PRO A 709 38.81 -1.97 -22.99
N ASP A 710 38.84 -3.27 -22.62
CA ASP A 710 37.70 -4.18 -22.68
C ASP A 710 36.85 -4.23 -21.40
N ASP A 711 37.32 -3.58 -20.34
CA ASP A 711 36.68 -3.58 -19.03
C ASP A 711 35.50 -2.59 -19.01
N PHE A 712 34.50 -2.88 -18.17
CA PHE A 712 33.42 -1.94 -17.87
C PHE A 712 33.85 -0.97 -16.79
N PHE A 713 33.53 0.31 -16.97
CA PHE A 713 33.90 1.37 -16.05
C PHE A 713 32.69 2.20 -15.65
N ILE A 714 32.39 2.30 -14.36
CA ILE A 714 31.32 3.14 -13.83
C ILE A 714 31.94 4.21 -12.93
N LEU A 715 31.72 5.48 -13.28
CA LEU A 715 32.11 6.62 -12.45
C LEU A 715 30.93 7.06 -11.59
N TYR A 716 31.14 7.09 -10.28
CA TYR A 716 30.23 7.62 -9.28
C TYR A 716 30.73 8.98 -8.80
N THR A 717 29.92 10.02 -8.92
CA THR A 717 30.29 11.38 -8.54
C THR A 717 29.14 12.11 -7.87
N THR A 718 29.49 13.05 -6.98
CA THR A 718 28.54 13.95 -6.31
C THR A 718 28.29 15.23 -7.11
N THR A 719 28.99 15.43 -8.23
CA THR A 719 28.93 16.65 -9.03
C THR A 719 28.16 16.39 -10.30
N ASP A 720 27.21 17.27 -10.63
CA ASP A 720 26.44 17.20 -11.88
C ASP A 720 27.36 17.27 -13.11
N ALA A 721 27.11 16.37 -14.06
CA ALA A 721 27.78 16.35 -15.35
C ALA A 721 26.87 16.92 -16.46
N PRO A 722 27.44 17.45 -17.55
CA PRO A 722 26.67 17.81 -18.75
C PRO A 722 25.88 16.61 -19.31
N ASP A 723 24.66 16.85 -19.79
CA ASP A 723 23.81 15.79 -20.37
C ASP A 723 24.40 15.21 -21.68
N ASP A 724 25.16 16.02 -22.41
CA ASP A 724 25.79 15.65 -23.68
C ASP A 724 27.19 15.03 -23.53
N ILE A 725 27.66 14.77 -22.30
CA ILE A 725 29.00 14.21 -22.06
C ILE A 725 29.24 12.92 -22.85
N ALA A 726 30.26 12.92 -23.71
CA ALA A 726 30.63 11.74 -24.48
C ALA A 726 31.37 10.73 -23.59
N LEU A 727 30.82 9.52 -23.47
CA LEU A 727 31.48 8.43 -22.74
C LEU A 727 32.18 7.49 -23.74
N PRO A 728 33.36 6.93 -23.40
CA PRO A 728 33.94 5.80 -24.12
C PRO A 728 33.01 4.57 -24.09
N ASP A 729 33.23 3.60 -24.98
CA ASP A 729 32.48 2.33 -24.95
C ASP A 729 32.69 1.61 -23.60
N ARG A 730 31.70 0.81 -23.20
CA ARG A 730 31.65 0.08 -21.92
C ARG A 730 31.81 0.97 -20.69
N SER A 731 31.18 2.14 -20.71
CA SER A 731 31.37 3.16 -19.67
C SER A 731 30.05 3.76 -19.22
N GLY A 732 29.91 3.97 -17.92
CA GLY A 732 28.71 4.52 -17.28
C GLY A 732 29.01 5.67 -16.32
N LEU A 733 28.00 6.51 -16.11
CA LEU A 733 28.08 7.67 -15.23
C LEU A 733 26.88 7.74 -14.28
N VAL A 734 27.19 7.82 -12.98
CA VAL A 734 26.24 8.06 -11.91
C VAL A 734 26.61 9.37 -11.22
N ASP A 735 25.94 10.46 -11.60
CA ASP A 735 26.10 11.78 -11.00
C ASP A 735 24.90 12.17 -10.13
N GLN A 736 25.00 13.31 -9.44
CA GLN A 736 23.97 13.82 -8.53
C GLN A 736 22.57 13.86 -9.18
N SER A 737 22.47 14.26 -10.45
CA SER A 737 21.20 14.34 -11.18
C SER A 737 20.45 13.02 -11.33
N CYS A 738 21.13 11.87 -11.26
CA CYS A 738 20.51 10.55 -11.44
C CYS A 738 20.47 9.68 -10.17
N TRP A 739 20.82 10.21 -8.99
CA TRP A 739 20.88 9.40 -7.77
C TRP A 739 19.54 8.79 -7.37
N MET A 740 18.43 9.53 -7.50
CA MET A 740 17.09 8.96 -7.27
C MET A 740 16.80 7.81 -8.25
N SER A 741 17.18 7.97 -9.51
CA SER A 741 16.99 6.97 -10.55
C SER A 741 17.90 5.76 -10.38
N TYR A 742 19.12 5.92 -9.85
CA TYR A 742 20.10 4.85 -9.68
C TYR A 742 20.02 4.16 -8.32
N PHE A 743 20.06 4.91 -7.22
CA PHE A 743 20.05 4.38 -5.86
C PHE A 743 18.64 4.17 -5.27
N GLY A 744 17.60 4.70 -5.93
CA GLY A 744 16.22 4.54 -5.51
C GLY A 744 16.00 5.05 -4.07
N PRO A 745 15.40 4.26 -3.16
CA PRO A 745 15.14 4.68 -1.79
C PRO A 745 16.41 5.00 -0.98
N PHE A 746 17.59 4.57 -1.43
CA PHE A 746 18.86 4.89 -0.78
C PHE A 746 19.54 6.14 -1.31
N ALA A 747 18.97 6.87 -2.26
CA ALA A 747 19.61 8.04 -2.84
C ALA A 747 20.04 9.09 -1.80
N GLY A 748 19.19 9.34 -0.79
CA GLY A 748 19.57 10.19 0.34
C GLY A 748 20.76 9.64 1.14
N ARG A 749 20.81 8.32 1.34
CA ARG A 749 21.90 7.64 2.07
C ARG A 749 23.20 7.61 1.28
N ALA A 750 23.12 7.38 -0.03
CA ALA A 750 24.23 7.53 -0.96
C ALA A 750 24.80 8.95 -0.89
N PHE A 751 23.91 9.96 -0.85
CA PHE A 751 24.31 11.35 -0.63
C PHE A 751 25.05 11.54 0.68
N ILE A 752 24.51 11.04 1.79
CA ILE A 752 25.17 11.12 3.10
C ILE A 752 26.54 10.45 3.09
N ALA A 753 26.65 9.23 2.58
CA ALA A 753 27.90 8.50 2.52
C ALA A 753 28.96 9.28 1.73
N SER A 754 28.54 10.03 0.71
CA SER A 754 29.41 10.86 -0.10
C SER A 754 29.77 12.24 0.51
N GLN A 755 29.03 12.74 1.51
CA GLN A 755 29.04 14.16 1.90
C GLN A 755 29.89 14.54 3.13
N TYR A 756 30.74 13.66 3.66
CA TYR A 756 31.57 14.03 4.82
C TYR A 756 32.91 14.72 4.48
N VAL A 757 33.23 14.96 3.20
CA VAL A 757 34.56 15.44 2.80
C VAL A 757 34.56 16.86 2.21
N SER A 758 33.40 17.40 1.85
CA SER A 758 33.27 18.77 1.35
C SER A 758 33.70 19.83 2.38
N SER A 759 33.60 19.51 3.68
CA SER A 759 33.88 20.41 4.80
C SER A 759 35.29 20.27 5.42
N GLN A 760 36.11 19.31 4.96
CA GLN A 760 37.45 19.05 5.51
C GLN A 760 38.60 19.23 4.51
N VAL A 761 38.33 19.55 3.25
CA VAL A 761 39.40 19.93 2.30
C VAL A 761 39.61 21.44 2.38
N GLU A 762 40.27 21.91 3.45
CA GLU A 762 40.98 23.19 3.40
C GLU A 762 42.04 23.11 2.28
N GLU A 763 42.09 24.14 1.44
CA GLU A 763 43.10 24.26 0.38
C GLU A 763 44.51 24.27 0.99
N PRO A 764 45.51 23.59 0.41
CA PRO A 764 46.88 24.05 0.51
C PRO A 764 47.10 25.34 -0.28
#